data_AF-A0A3B8QP52-F1
#
_entry.id   AF-A0A3B8QP52-F1
#
_cell.length_a   1.000
_cell.length_b   1.000
_cell.length_c   1.000
_cell.angle_alpha   90.00
_cell.angle_beta   90.00
_cell.angle_gamma   90.00
#
_symmetry.space_group_name_H-M   'P 1'
#
loop_
_entity.id
_entity.type
_entity.pdbx_description
1 polymer ?
#
loop_
_entity_poly.entity_id
_entity_poly.type
_entity_poly.pdbx_seq_one_letter_code
_entity_poly.pdbx_strand_id
1 'polypeptide(L)'
;MNLPILLNKKSITSSPKLILSPLSLLLLAACGGGGGTGSVIGSSSFSANLRDGFGMKGPLQNAKAFLDYNNNGFHTAGEPVTYTDENGYFEFELSDHEKYDTANVVITAIEGTVDGSGDAILSGIKLSAPASAKVVSVATSLMVEGDMTVDEVAQVLGLEEIEDIQSFNPYADGQNAELAKKFEAVSHEVATIVKTLSSVGEEAGLSAEEASAVSIAGLANAIKDKVDAADDSTTATIKLSDTTDVTDLQTIVDKVKEAAQDHATENNIVLDTNVLDQAKNADSLKKISEFNAKVKEELAKESASLDGADIKALLSTSDQVVKTVRTVTKNLSQDENFDAKSALDSFDLDTAAKNLAPQEIALSGTTNHLISIEEHTKTLRIGEITSKDLGIDGQPSNDTITYSLDTESQKYFQIVEESGKFYLEFKTSPDYEKVAEYTVLIIATDQDGKASTQKVEINVTDVGPALTLSLSKDATTFIEGGLDAERDIQIVSDKISGFYDGINGANAVLSKLDNETVTDQNAITVSNQGVFITTDGGYTLSLEFNNFSPSSLKQLQTMFEGANDINDINLSGGFKKIQITDQDGSTLLQLSHNSSGITWKNPNADAGMVDTFLLKGSFENQIKDYIDFIKNIDAVANNLPSQSTYMNLIEELTALIQLEGISASSDGKTVFDFTVDYGELSLVISGTGGDHRVDLSVNADEFQNLDNQLIDLAGGEDQLFDMILTGQLSDAVLNFYDRTSNFDNIELELGYDFAGKELIDISVTDLSKIEGLETDPFILKNLLVEDTSSNGVQITTLSNPTDEIEVNLVGFDTDEVTQAINTVAAYDPNDFGLLLDELFMPDIRLENVIPQISENTADLKVADIILNESTQAENT
;
A
#
# COMPACT_ATOMS: atom_id res chain seq x y z
N MET A 1 -7.27 40.31 -39.12
CA MET A 1 -6.19 40.23 -40.14
C MET A 1 -6.02 38.75 -40.47
N ASN A 2 -6.19 38.38 -41.74
CA ASN A 2 -6.01 37.08 -42.44
C ASN A 2 -5.77 35.74 -41.70
N LEU A 3 -6.60 34.74 -42.09
CA LEU A 3 -6.49 33.25 -42.07
C LEU A 3 -5.14 32.69 -42.62
N PRO A 4 -4.75 31.38 -42.45
CA PRO A 4 -5.61 30.16 -42.54
C PRO A 4 -5.28 28.87 -41.72
N ILE A 5 -6.33 28.04 -41.59
CA ILE A 5 -6.47 26.56 -41.67
C ILE A 5 -5.21 25.66 -41.66
N LEU A 6 -5.21 24.65 -40.79
CA LEU A 6 -4.79 23.26 -41.09
C LEU A 6 -5.49 22.25 -40.18
N LEU A 7 -6.54 21.60 -40.72
CA LEU A 7 -7.04 20.32 -40.21
C LEU A 7 -5.96 19.24 -40.43
N ASN A 8 -5.69 18.42 -39.42
CA ASN A 8 -5.23 17.06 -39.67
C ASN A 8 -5.90 16.11 -38.67
N LYS A 9 -6.87 15.33 -39.16
CA LYS A 9 -7.40 14.15 -38.49
C LYS A 9 -6.28 13.12 -38.36
N LYS A 10 -5.94 12.71 -37.15
CA LYS A 10 -5.25 11.44 -36.91
C LYS A 10 -6.03 10.70 -35.82
N SER A 11 -6.81 9.72 -36.27
CA SER A 11 -7.35 8.65 -35.43
C SER A 11 -6.17 7.98 -34.72
N ILE A 12 -6.19 7.99 -33.39
CA ILE A 12 -5.35 7.14 -32.56
C ILE A 12 -6.33 6.17 -31.89
N THR A 13 -6.48 5.00 -32.50
CA THR A 13 -7.02 3.81 -31.84
C THR A 13 -5.90 3.28 -30.94
N SER A 14 -5.95 3.53 -29.64
CA SER A 14 -5.13 2.84 -28.64
C SER A 14 -5.97 1.73 -28.01
N SER A 15 -5.95 0.55 -28.63
CA SER A 15 -6.33 -0.69 -27.95
C SER A 15 -5.28 -1.01 -26.87
N PRO A 16 -5.67 -1.30 -25.62
CA PRO A 16 -4.73 -1.68 -24.58
C PRO A 16 -4.09 -3.02 -24.95
N LYS A 17 -2.75 -3.07 -24.95
CA LYS A 17 -2.00 -4.31 -25.04
C LYS A 17 -1.92 -4.91 -23.64
N LEU A 18 -2.67 -5.98 -23.41
CA LEU A 18 -2.43 -6.92 -22.32
C LEU A 18 -1.00 -7.43 -22.45
N ILE A 19 -0.13 -7.06 -21.50
CA ILE A 19 1.18 -7.70 -21.34
C ILE A 19 0.94 -8.83 -20.34
N LEU A 20 0.67 -10.04 -20.85
CA LEU A 20 0.72 -11.23 -20.01
C LEU A 20 2.17 -11.41 -19.52
N SER A 21 2.36 -11.32 -18.21
CA SER A 21 3.49 -11.90 -17.49
C SER A 21 3.50 -13.42 -17.74
N PRO A 22 4.63 -14.04 -18.14
CA PRO A 22 4.68 -15.47 -18.44
C PRO A 22 4.91 -16.38 -17.21
N LEU A 23 4.60 -15.93 -15.98
CA LEU A 23 4.86 -16.76 -14.77
C LEU A 23 3.81 -17.85 -14.47
N SER A 24 2.79 -18.03 -15.30
CA SER A 24 1.74 -19.03 -15.08
C SER A 24 1.76 -20.16 -16.10
N LEU A 25 2.77 -21.04 -16.03
CA LEU A 25 2.64 -22.41 -16.57
C LEU A 25 3.57 -23.44 -15.89
N LEU A 26 3.41 -23.64 -14.59
CA LEU A 26 4.00 -24.78 -13.89
C LEU A 26 3.13 -26.04 -14.16
N LEU A 27 3.55 -26.89 -15.10
CA LEU A 27 2.97 -28.22 -15.29
C LEU A 27 3.74 -29.26 -14.47
N LEU A 28 3.02 -29.84 -13.49
CA LEU A 28 3.31 -31.09 -12.81
C LEU A 28 3.82 -32.18 -13.79
N ALA A 29 5.06 -32.65 -13.61
CA ALA A 29 5.46 -34.02 -13.92
C ALA A 29 6.87 -34.35 -13.36
N ALA A 30 6.93 -35.02 -12.20
CA ALA A 30 7.96 -36.04 -11.93
C ALA A 30 7.66 -36.81 -10.64
N CYS A 31 6.72 -37.76 -10.72
CA CYS A 31 6.65 -38.89 -9.81
C CYS A 31 6.53 -40.17 -10.64
N GLY A 32 7.41 -41.14 -10.39
CA GLY A 32 7.16 -42.57 -10.66
C GLY A 32 7.63 -43.12 -12.01
N GLY A 33 8.68 -43.93 -11.96
CA GLY A 33 9.21 -44.67 -13.10
C GLY A 33 8.35 -45.87 -13.57
N GLY A 34 8.74 -46.42 -14.72
CA GLY A 34 8.24 -47.70 -15.24
C GLY A 34 8.42 -47.84 -16.74
N GLY A 35 9.33 -48.71 -17.18
CA GLY A 35 9.70 -48.91 -18.58
C GLY A 35 8.58 -49.44 -19.48
N GLY A 36 8.62 -49.03 -20.75
CA GLY A 36 7.73 -49.52 -21.80
C GLY A 36 8.09 -48.92 -23.16
N THR A 37 8.43 -49.77 -24.10
CA THR A 37 8.90 -49.48 -25.46
C THR A 37 7.90 -48.71 -26.34
N GLY A 38 8.40 -47.63 -26.97
CA GLY A 38 8.13 -47.24 -28.36
C GLY A 38 6.76 -46.70 -28.74
N SER A 39 6.63 -45.38 -28.86
CA SER A 39 5.88 -44.74 -29.96
C SER A 39 6.26 -43.26 -30.08
N VAL A 40 6.65 -42.87 -31.30
CA VAL A 40 7.08 -41.53 -31.72
C VAL A 40 5.88 -40.59 -31.79
N ILE A 41 5.86 -39.49 -31.02
CA ILE A 41 5.16 -38.23 -31.35
C ILE A 41 5.87 -37.05 -30.64
N GLY A 42 6.24 -36.02 -31.41
CA GLY A 42 6.41 -34.65 -30.92
C GLY A 42 7.78 -34.28 -30.36
N SER A 43 8.78 -34.13 -31.22
CA SER A 43 10.00 -33.39 -30.92
C SER A 43 9.64 -31.96 -30.52
N SER A 44 9.61 -31.66 -29.22
CA SER A 44 9.75 -30.30 -28.72
C SER A 44 11.14 -29.82 -29.15
N SER A 45 11.15 -28.78 -29.98
CA SER A 45 12.34 -28.07 -30.38
C SER A 45 13.10 -27.64 -29.12
N PHE A 46 14.29 -28.19 -28.89
CA PHE A 46 15.25 -27.62 -27.96
C PHE A 46 15.51 -26.17 -28.40
N SER A 47 15.23 -25.20 -27.53
CA SER A 47 15.58 -23.80 -27.77
C SER A 47 17.10 -23.70 -27.75
N ALA A 48 17.72 -23.34 -28.88
CA ALA A 48 19.17 -23.29 -29.05
C ALA A 48 19.84 -22.07 -28.37
N ASN A 49 19.13 -21.37 -27.49
CA ASN A 49 19.53 -20.09 -26.91
C ASN A 49 19.38 -20.09 -25.38
N LEU A 50 19.84 -21.13 -24.71
CA LEU A 50 19.78 -21.25 -23.26
C LEU A 50 21.19 -21.45 -22.72
N ARG A 51 21.53 -20.67 -21.68
CA ARG A 51 22.74 -20.86 -20.89
C ARG A 51 22.32 -21.13 -19.45
N ASP A 52 22.68 -22.29 -18.95
CA ASP A 52 22.31 -22.80 -17.64
C ASP A 52 23.55 -23.19 -16.82
N GLY A 53 23.33 -23.34 -15.52
CA GLY A 53 24.33 -23.81 -14.57
C GLY A 53 23.79 -23.88 -13.16
N PHE A 54 24.71 -24.05 -12.20
CA PHE A 54 24.40 -24.17 -10.79
C PHE A 54 25.28 -23.26 -9.92
N GLY A 55 24.69 -22.54 -8.97
CA GLY A 55 25.40 -21.85 -7.90
C GLY A 55 25.63 -22.75 -6.71
N MET A 56 26.89 -23.06 -6.43
CA MET A 56 27.30 -24.09 -5.48
C MET A 56 28.32 -23.55 -4.48
N LYS A 57 27.85 -23.27 -3.27
CA LYS A 57 28.62 -23.52 -2.06
C LYS A 57 28.06 -24.74 -1.33
N GLY A 58 26.87 -24.66 -0.76
CA GLY A 58 25.79 -25.60 -1.03
C GLY A 58 24.88 -25.05 -2.12
N PRO A 59 23.75 -25.70 -2.42
CA PRO A 59 22.77 -25.16 -3.38
C PRO A 59 22.33 -23.77 -2.92
N LEU A 60 22.70 -22.74 -3.69
CA LEU A 60 22.38 -21.36 -3.34
C LEU A 60 20.98 -21.03 -3.86
N GLN A 61 19.98 -20.93 -2.99
CA GLN A 61 18.63 -20.54 -3.37
C GLN A 61 18.47 -19.03 -3.35
N ASN A 62 17.76 -18.47 -4.33
CA ASN A 62 17.46 -17.04 -4.42
C ASN A 62 18.73 -16.16 -4.43
N ALA A 63 19.79 -16.63 -5.10
CA ALA A 63 20.99 -15.85 -5.36
C ALA A 63 20.87 -15.20 -6.74
N LYS A 64 21.38 -13.97 -6.87
CA LYS A 64 21.37 -13.24 -8.14
C LYS A 64 22.47 -13.79 -9.05
N ALA A 65 22.10 -14.34 -10.20
CA ALA A 65 23.05 -14.83 -11.21
C ALA A 65 23.04 -13.90 -12.43
N PHE A 66 24.21 -13.52 -12.94
CA PHE A 66 24.31 -12.69 -14.16
C PHE A 66 25.50 -13.07 -15.04
N LEU A 67 25.39 -12.73 -16.33
CA LEU A 67 26.49 -12.85 -17.28
C LEU A 67 27.31 -11.57 -17.28
N ASP A 68 28.57 -11.67 -16.83
CA ASP A 68 29.50 -10.56 -16.75
C ASP A 68 30.15 -10.33 -18.11
N TYR A 69 29.68 -9.30 -18.83
CA TYR A 69 30.09 -9.01 -20.20
C TYR A 69 31.30 -8.11 -20.29
N ASN A 70 31.50 -7.29 -19.27
CA ASN A 70 32.58 -6.32 -19.22
C ASN A 70 33.75 -6.80 -18.33
N ASN A 71 33.60 -7.96 -17.68
CA ASN A 71 34.55 -8.58 -16.76
C ASN A 71 34.89 -7.69 -15.57
N ASN A 72 33.93 -6.87 -15.11
CA ASN A 72 34.09 -6.07 -13.89
C ASN A 72 33.59 -6.82 -12.65
N GLY A 73 32.93 -7.97 -12.81
CA GLY A 73 32.35 -8.77 -11.75
C GLY A 73 31.13 -8.14 -11.07
N PHE A 74 30.55 -7.07 -11.60
CA PHE A 74 29.40 -6.37 -11.03
C PHE A 74 28.29 -6.25 -12.07
N HIS A 75 27.06 -6.53 -11.66
CA HIS A 75 25.93 -6.43 -12.57
C HIS A 75 25.69 -4.98 -13.00
N THR A 76 25.71 -4.75 -14.30
CA THR A 76 25.48 -3.44 -14.93
C THR A 76 24.32 -3.49 -15.91
N ALA A 77 23.79 -2.31 -16.25
CA ALA A 77 22.67 -2.21 -17.19
C ALA A 77 23.03 -2.83 -18.55
N GLY A 78 22.23 -3.81 -18.99
CA GLY A 78 22.44 -4.53 -20.25
C GLY A 78 23.03 -5.93 -20.09
N GLU A 79 23.38 -6.35 -18.88
CA GLU A 79 23.81 -7.71 -18.59
C GLU A 79 22.63 -8.61 -18.23
N PRO A 80 22.49 -9.79 -18.88
CA PRO A 80 21.48 -10.78 -18.53
C PRO A 80 21.58 -11.18 -17.06
N VAL A 81 20.43 -11.20 -16.37
CA VAL A 81 20.31 -11.53 -14.95
C VAL A 81 19.14 -12.48 -14.75
N THR A 82 19.31 -13.40 -13.82
CA THR A 82 18.30 -14.36 -13.36
C THR A 82 18.55 -14.67 -11.88
N TYR A 83 17.74 -15.53 -11.28
CA TYR A 83 17.89 -15.96 -9.89
C TYR A 83 17.93 -17.47 -9.81
N THR A 84 18.68 -17.99 -8.85
CA THR A 84 18.81 -19.43 -8.63
C THR A 84 17.60 -20.02 -7.90
N ASP A 85 17.25 -21.26 -8.23
CA ASP A 85 16.19 -22.03 -7.57
C ASP A 85 16.66 -22.75 -6.29
N GLU A 86 15.80 -23.58 -5.69
CA GLU A 86 16.09 -24.36 -4.47
C GLU A 86 17.29 -25.30 -4.59
N ASN A 87 17.64 -25.72 -5.81
CA ASN A 87 18.78 -26.59 -6.10
C ASN A 87 20.00 -25.80 -6.58
N GLY A 88 19.96 -24.46 -6.49
CA GLY A 88 20.98 -23.58 -7.00
C GLY A 88 21.01 -23.47 -8.52
N TYR A 89 20.06 -24.07 -9.24
CA TYR A 89 20.01 -24.03 -10.70
C TYR A 89 19.61 -22.63 -11.17
N PHE A 90 20.23 -22.17 -12.24
CA PHE A 90 19.85 -20.95 -12.93
C PHE A 90 19.84 -21.16 -14.44
N GLU A 91 19.02 -20.39 -15.12
CA GLU A 91 18.92 -20.38 -16.57
C GLU A 91 18.73 -18.96 -17.09
N PHE A 92 19.47 -18.61 -18.13
CA PHE A 92 19.29 -17.38 -18.88
C PHE A 92 18.53 -17.65 -20.18
N GLU A 93 17.44 -16.92 -20.38
CA GLU A 93 16.79 -16.82 -21.69
C GLU A 93 17.50 -15.76 -22.54
N LEU A 94 18.01 -16.16 -23.70
CA LEU A 94 18.97 -15.36 -24.44
C LEU A 94 18.50 -15.00 -25.85
N SER A 95 18.66 -13.73 -26.23
CA SER A 95 18.21 -13.18 -27.51
C SER A 95 19.33 -12.84 -28.53
N ASP A 96 20.61 -12.80 -28.13
CA ASP A 96 21.75 -12.29 -28.94
C ASP A 96 23.07 -13.10 -28.80
N HIS A 97 23.27 -14.08 -29.69
CA HIS A 97 24.17 -15.24 -29.51
C HIS A 97 25.68 -14.96 -29.31
N GLU A 98 26.22 -13.83 -29.78
CA GLU A 98 27.69 -13.70 -29.96
C GLU A 98 28.49 -13.36 -28.68
N LYS A 99 27.87 -12.84 -27.61
CA LYS A 99 28.56 -12.51 -26.34
C LYS A 99 28.42 -13.58 -25.25
N TYR A 100 27.60 -14.61 -25.48
CA TYR A 100 27.24 -15.58 -24.45
C TYR A 100 28.33 -16.60 -24.15
N ASP A 101 29.02 -17.11 -25.17
CA ASP A 101 29.98 -18.21 -25.01
C ASP A 101 31.29 -17.79 -24.32
N THR A 102 31.51 -16.48 -24.15
CA THR A 102 32.76 -15.93 -23.62
C THR A 102 32.61 -15.19 -22.29
N ALA A 103 31.39 -14.89 -21.88
CA ALA A 103 31.14 -14.16 -20.63
C ALA A 103 31.31 -15.07 -19.40
N ASN A 104 31.93 -14.57 -18.35
CA ASN A 104 31.93 -15.25 -17.06
C ASN A 104 30.52 -15.23 -16.46
N VAL A 105 30.20 -16.22 -15.62
CA VAL A 105 28.98 -16.16 -14.80
C VAL A 105 29.38 -15.68 -13.42
N VAL A 106 28.60 -14.77 -12.87
CA VAL A 106 28.75 -14.32 -11.49
C VAL A 106 27.45 -14.59 -10.73
N ILE A 107 27.57 -15.13 -9.53
CA ILE A 107 26.47 -15.31 -8.58
C ILE A 107 26.77 -14.49 -7.35
N THR A 108 25.81 -13.69 -6.90
CA THR A 108 25.92 -12.88 -5.69
C THR A 108 24.80 -13.26 -4.73
N ALA A 109 25.17 -13.64 -3.52
CA ALA A 109 24.23 -13.82 -2.42
C ALA A 109 23.64 -12.45 -2.06
N ILE A 110 22.32 -12.36 -2.13
CA ILE A 110 21.53 -11.18 -1.78
C ILE A 110 20.82 -11.43 -0.45
N GLU A 111 20.12 -10.42 0.05
CA GLU A 111 19.26 -10.62 1.22
C GLU A 111 18.24 -11.73 0.95
N GLY A 112 18.15 -12.70 1.86
CA GLY A 112 17.27 -13.85 1.70
C GLY A 112 17.83 -14.99 0.85
N THR A 113 19.07 -14.91 0.35
CA THR A 113 19.73 -16.09 -0.24
C THR A 113 19.93 -17.16 0.84
N VAL A 114 19.57 -18.40 0.54
CA VAL A 114 19.74 -19.56 1.45
C VAL A 114 20.84 -20.47 0.94
N ASP A 115 21.74 -20.87 1.82
CA ASP A 115 22.72 -21.94 1.56
C ASP A 115 22.12 -23.28 2.00
N GLY A 116 21.74 -24.12 1.04
CA GLY A 116 21.08 -25.41 1.30
C GLY A 116 21.93 -26.41 2.08
N SER A 117 23.25 -26.20 2.18
CA SER A 117 24.13 -27.03 3.00
C SER A 117 23.91 -26.81 4.50
N GLY A 118 23.54 -25.59 4.91
CA GLY A 118 23.27 -25.22 6.29
C GLY A 118 21.79 -24.94 6.60
N ASP A 119 20.92 -24.92 5.59
CA ASP A 119 19.56 -24.36 5.65
C ASP A 119 19.51 -22.96 6.30
N ALA A 120 20.56 -22.18 6.04
CA ALA A 120 20.80 -20.90 6.71
C ALA A 120 20.91 -19.77 5.68
N ILE A 121 20.54 -18.56 6.11
CA ILE A 121 20.71 -17.36 5.29
C ILE A 121 22.19 -17.13 5.03
N LEU A 122 22.53 -16.91 3.77
CA LEU A 122 23.87 -16.61 3.32
C LEU A 122 23.93 -15.18 2.78
N SER A 123 24.87 -14.41 3.31
CA SER A 123 25.22 -13.08 2.83
C SER A 123 26.74 -12.94 2.67
N GLY A 124 27.16 -11.92 1.92
CA GLY A 124 28.57 -11.54 1.79
C GLY A 124 29.40 -12.47 0.91
N ILE A 125 28.77 -13.25 0.03
CA ILE A 125 29.46 -14.14 -0.92
C ILE A 125 29.09 -13.79 -2.35
N LYS A 126 30.12 -13.60 -3.17
CA LYS A 126 30.06 -13.49 -4.62
C LYS A 126 30.90 -14.61 -5.20
N LEU A 127 30.38 -15.41 -6.12
CA LEU A 127 31.13 -16.47 -6.78
C LEU A 127 31.18 -16.19 -8.27
N SER A 128 32.28 -16.56 -8.93
CA SER A 128 32.48 -16.41 -10.35
C SER A 128 32.89 -17.75 -10.99
N ALA A 129 32.62 -17.87 -12.30
CA ALA A 129 33.05 -19.03 -13.06
C ALA A 129 33.40 -18.65 -14.50
N PRO A 130 34.40 -19.31 -15.10
CA PRO A 130 34.73 -19.10 -16.49
C PRO A 130 33.56 -19.51 -17.39
N ALA A 131 33.54 -18.98 -18.62
CA ALA A 131 32.42 -19.19 -19.53
C ALA A 131 32.10 -20.67 -19.82
N SER A 132 33.11 -21.54 -19.75
CA SER A 132 32.99 -22.99 -19.97
C SER A 132 32.41 -23.79 -18.79
N ALA A 133 32.35 -23.22 -17.59
CA ALA A 133 31.92 -23.94 -16.39
C ALA A 133 30.40 -24.06 -16.32
N LYS A 134 29.94 -25.18 -15.74
CA LYS A 134 28.52 -25.43 -15.42
C LYS A 134 28.19 -25.21 -13.96
N VAL A 135 29.21 -25.17 -13.10
CA VAL A 135 29.07 -24.95 -11.68
C VAL A 135 29.83 -23.68 -11.31
N VAL A 136 29.12 -22.70 -10.75
CA VAL A 136 29.69 -21.49 -10.15
C VAL A 136 29.94 -21.78 -8.67
N SER A 137 31.20 -21.99 -8.32
CA SER A 137 31.63 -22.37 -6.97
C SER A 137 32.81 -21.54 -6.51
N VAL A 138 33.21 -21.76 -5.26
CA VAL A 138 34.47 -21.22 -4.73
C VAL A 138 35.66 -21.61 -5.61
N ALA A 139 35.73 -22.87 -6.05
CA ALA A 139 36.85 -23.36 -6.85
C ALA A 139 36.93 -22.63 -8.20
N THR A 140 35.79 -22.46 -8.89
CA THR A 140 35.77 -21.72 -10.16
C THR A 140 36.00 -20.22 -9.97
N SER A 141 35.68 -19.67 -8.79
CA SER A 141 35.95 -18.27 -8.47
C SER A 141 37.46 -18.03 -8.37
N LEU A 142 38.19 -18.95 -7.74
CA LEU A 142 39.65 -18.87 -7.69
C LEU A 142 40.30 -18.97 -9.08
N MET A 143 39.68 -19.70 -10.01
CA MET A 143 40.15 -19.73 -11.40
C MET A 143 40.03 -18.37 -12.08
N VAL A 144 38.88 -17.70 -11.92
CA VAL A 144 38.61 -16.40 -12.54
C VAL A 144 39.42 -15.29 -11.88
N GLU A 145 39.37 -15.18 -10.55
CA GLU A 145 39.99 -14.08 -9.80
C GLU A 145 41.51 -14.23 -9.66
N GLY A 146 42.02 -15.47 -9.68
CA GLY A 146 43.45 -15.78 -9.52
C GLY A 146 44.19 -16.08 -10.81
N ASP A 147 43.52 -16.05 -11.97
CA ASP A 147 44.03 -16.52 -13.27
C ASP A 147 44.71 -17.90 -13.15
N MET A 148 44.04 -18.83 -12.46
CA MET A 148 44.55 -20.17 -12.18
C MET A 148 43.97 -21.21 -13.12
N THR A 149 44.78 -22.20 -13.43
CA THR A 149 44.32 -23.41 -14.12
C THR A 149 43.51 -24.31 -13.19
N VAL A 150 42.71 -25.20 -13.79
CA VAL A 150 41.94 -26.23 -13.07
C VAL A 150 42.84 -27.08 -12.18
N ASP A 151 44.00 -27.51 -12.69
CA ASP A 151 44.93 -28.38 -11.98
C ASP A 151 45.58 -27.67 -10.78
N GLU A 152 45.91 -26.38 -10.91
CA GLU A 152 46.45 -25.57 -9.81
C GLU A 152 45.43 -25.40 -8.68
N VAL A 153 44.19 -25.07 -9.01
CA VAL A 153 43.11 -24.95 -8.02
C VAL A 153 42.84 -26.30 -7.35
N ALA A 154 42.72 -27.37 -8.13
CA ALA A 154 42.48 -28.72 -7.61
C ALA A 154 43.61 -29.15 -6.68
N GLN A 155 44.87 -28.90 -7.02
CA GLN A 155 46.00 -29.23 -6.18
C GLN A 155 45.99 -28.45 -4.86
N VAL A 156 45.87 -27.12 -4.91
CA VAL A 156 45.96 -26.31 -3.69
C VAL A 156 44.82 -26.59 -2.72
N LEU A 157 43.63 -26.85 -3.24
CA LEU A 157 42.45 -27.18 -2.46
C LEU A 157 42.36 -28.67 -2.07
N GLY A 158 43.24 -29.52 -2.61
CA GLY A 158 43.23 -30.96 -2.36
C GLY A 158 42.03 -31.68 -3.01
N LEU A 159 41.57 -31.22 -4.16
CA LEU A 159 40.43 -31.75 -4.93
C LEU A 159 40.87 -32.56 -6.17
N GLU A 160 42.11 -33.04 -6.24
CA GLU A 160 42.68 -33.70 -7.43
C GLU A 160 41.98 -35.01 -7.83
N GLU A 161 41.19 -35.58 -6.93
CA GLU A 161 40.37 -36.78 -7.17
C GLU A 161 39.07 -36.48 -7.93
N ILE A 162 38.70 -35.20 -8.06
CA ILE A 162 37.54 -34.75 -8.82
C ILE A 162 37.98 -34.50 -10.26
N GLU A 163 37.49 -35.33 -11.19
CA GLU A 163 37.91 -35.30 -12.60
C GLU A 163 37.60 -33.96 -13.30
N ASP A 164 36.46 -33.32 -12.99
CA ASP A 164 36.06 -32.03 -13.55
C ASP A 164 35.38 -31.14 -12.51
N ILE A 165 36.17 -30.29 -11.84
CA ILE A 165 35.68 -29.35 -10.83
C ILE A 165 34.76 -28.26 -11.42
N GLN A 166 34.81 -27.98 -12.74
CA GLN A 166 33.98 -26.94 -13.36
C GLN A 166 32.54 -27.39 -13.61
N SER A 167 32.29 -28.70 -13.51
CA SER A 167 30.96 -29.31 -13.69
C SER A 167 30.53 -30.17 -12.50
N PHE A 168 31.32 -30.21 -11.43
CA PHE A 168 31.06 -31.06 -10.27
C PHE A 168 30.00 -30.44 -9.35
N ASN A 169 28.80 -31.03 -9.33
CA ASN A 169 27.76 -30.68 -8.38
C ASN A 169 27.75 -31.71 -7.22
N PRO A 170 28.15 -31.35 -5.99
CA PRO A 170 28.20 -32.28 -4.85
C PRO A 170 26.82 -32.79 -4.40
N TYR A 171 25.74 -32.11 -4.76
CA TYR A 171 24.36 -32.43 -4.39
C TYR A 171 23.59 -33.16 -5.49
N ALA A 172 24.24 -33.48 -6.62
CA ALA A 172 23.60 -34.22 -7.69
C ALA A 172 23.32 -35.69 -7.31
N ASP A 173 22.20 -36.22 -7.81
CA ASP A 173 21.82 -37.62 -7.62
C ASP A 173 22.91 -38.59 -8.11
N GLY A 174 23.28 -39.55 -7.26
CA GLY A 174 24.25 -40.59 -7.60
C GLY A 174 25.72 -40.13 -7.59
N GLN A 175 26.01 -38.91 -7.12
CA GLN A 175 27.37 -38.42 -6.96
C GLN A 175 28.16 -39.26 -5.93
N ASN A 176 29.48 -39.35 -6.11
CA ASN A 176 30.33 -40.01 -5.11
C ASN A 176 30.29 -39.23 -3.78
N ALA A 177 29.72 -39.84 -2.74
CA ALA A 177 29.52 -39.21 -1.44
C ALA A 177 30.82 -38.78 -0.75
N GLU A 178 31.94 -39.49 -0.95
CA GLU A 178 33.23 -39.10 -0.36
C GLU A 178 33.78 -37.85 -1.03
N LEU A 179 33.74 -37.80 -2.36
CA LEU A 179 34.16 -36.62 -3.13
C LEU A 179 33.24 -35.41 -2.89
N ALA A 180 31.92 -35.64 -2.77
CA ALA A 180 30.94 -34.60 -2.47
C ALA A 180 31.21 -33.95 -1.11
N LYS A 181 31.43 -34.77 -0.06
CA LYS A 181 31.79 -34.26 1.28
C LYS A 181 33.14 -33.54 1.29
N LYS A 182 34.12 -34.00 0.51
CA LYS A 182 35.42 -33.32 0.37
C LYS A 182 35.27 -31.95 -0.27
N PHE A 183 34.49 -31.84 -1.35
CA PHE A 183 34.20 -30.59 -2.03
C PHE A 183 33.44 -29.62 -1.12
N GLU A 184 32.43 -30.09 -0.39
CA GLU A 184 31.67 -29.27 0.56
C GLU A 184 32.56 -28.74 1.68
N ALA A 185 33.38 -29.60 2.29
CA ALA A 185 34.28 -29.20 3.36
C ALA A 185 35.22 -28.07 2.91
N VAL A 186 35.85 -28.21 1.74
CA VAL A 186 36.74 -27.20 1.16
C VAL A 186 35.98 -25.91 0.82
N SER A 187 34.79 -26.02 0.23
CA SER A 187 33.96 -24.86 -0.11
C SER A 187 33.60 -24.05 1.13
N HIS A 188 33.27 -24.73 2.22
CA HIS A 188 32.94 -24.10 3.50
C HIS A 188 34.17 -23.51 4.21
N GLU A 189 35.32 -24.19 4.15
CA GLU A 189 36.60 -23.69 4.69
C GLU A 189 36.95 -22.32 4.07
N VAL A 190 36.92 -22.25 2.74
CA VAL A 190 37.23 -21.03 2.00
C VAL A 190 36.19 -19.95 2.23
N ALA A 191 34.90 -20.30 2.15
CA ALA A 191 33.84 -19.32 2.29
C ALA A 191 33.77 -18.70 3.68
N THR A 192 34.06 -19.46 4.73
CA THR A 192 34.09 -18.90 6.09
C THR A 192 35.16 -17.80 6.17
N ILE A 193 36.32 -18.01 5.55
CA ILE A 193 37.40 -17.03 5.50
C ILE A 193 36.95 -15.82 4.69
N VAL A 194 36.44 -16.02 3.46
CA VAL A 194 35.96 -14.94 2.59
C VAL A 194 34.88 -14.13 3.30
N LYS A 195 33.87 -14.76 3.91
CA LYS A 195 32.79 -14.11 4.63
C LYS A 195 33.30 -13.33 5.83
N THR A 196 34.24 -13.90 6.58
CA THR A 196 34.86 -13.19 7.72
C THR A 196 35.56 -11.93 7.25
N LEU A 197 36.39 -12.02 6.22
CA LEU A 197 37.15 -10.89 5.69
C LEU A 197 36.28 -9.86 4.98
N SER A 198 35.19 -10.30 4.34
CA SER A 198 34.18 -9.40 3.76
C SER A 198 33.48 -8.60 4.86
N SER A 199 33.11 -9.27 5.96
CA SER A 199 32.51 -8.60 7.11
C SER A 199 33.45 -7.58 7.76
N VAL A 200 34.76 -7.84 7.77
CA VAL A 200 35.78 -6.88 8.21
C VAL A 200 35.91 -5.73 7.21
N GLY A 201 35.89 -6.02 5.90
CA GLY A 201 35.95 -5.01 4.84
C GLY A 201 34.76 -4.03 4.91
N GLU A 202 33.56 -4.53 5.18
CA GLU A 202 32.38 -3.70 5.46
C GLU A 202 32.59 -2.82 6.69
N GLU A 203 33.13 -3.38 7.77
CA GLU A 203 33.45 -2.61 8.98
C GLU A 203 34.52 -1.54 8.72
N ALA A 204 35.42 -1.79 7.76
CA ALA A 204 36.42 -0.84 7.30
C ALA A 204 35.85 0.24 6.35
N GLY A 205 34.60 0.11 5.88
CA GLY A 205 33.90 1.13 5.09
C GLY A 205 33.57 0.75 3.65
N LEU A 206 33.79 -0.50 3.23
CA LEU A 206 33.31 -1.00 1.92
C LEU A 206 31.82 -1.34 1.96
N SER A 207 31.14 -1.32 0.81
CA SER A 207 29.83 -1.97 0.69
C SER A 207 29.98 -3.50 0.74
N ALA A 208 28.88 -4.21 1.01
CA ALA A 208 28.88 -5.68 1.06
C ALA A 208 29.38 -6.34 -0.25
N GLU A 209 28.97 -5.80 -1.41
CA GLU A 209 29.40 -6.32 -2.71
C GLU A 209 30.90 -6.07 -2.96
N GLU A 210 31.39 -4.86 -2.65
CA GLU A 210 32.82 -4.52 -2.78
C GLU A 210 33.69 -5.36 -1.83
N ALA A 211 33.25 -5.50 -0.57
CA ALA A 211 33.96 -6.28 0.44
C ALA A 211 34.08 -7.76 0.06
N SER A 212 33.02 -8.33 -0.53
CA SER A 212 33.04 -9.70 -1.04
C SER A 212 34.02 -9.86 -2.20
N ALA A 213 33.99 -8.93 -3.16
CA ALA A 213 34.89 -8.96 -4.31
C ALA A 213 36.37 -8.87 -3.90
N VAL A 214 36.75 -7.91 -3.03
CA VAL A 214 38.15 -7.75 -2.61
C VAL A 214 38.63 -8.91 -1.74
N SER A 215 37.74 -9.54 -0.98
CA SER A 215 38.08 -10.69 -0.13
C SER A 215 38.45 -11.93 -0.95
N ILE A 216 37.71 -12.19 -2.03
CA ILE A 216 38.01 -13.33 -2.92
C ILE A 216 39.23 -13.03 -3.77
N ALA A 217 39.36 -11.82 -4.31
CA ALA A 217 40.56 -11.41 -5.05
C ALA A 217 41.83 -11.54 -4.18
N GLY A 218 41.78 -11.07 -2.93
CA GLY A 218 42.91 -11.21 -2.01
C GLY A 218 43.25 -12.67 -1.68
N LEU A 219 42.24 -13.52 -1.46
CA LEU A 219 42.45 -14.96 -1.29
C LEU A 219 43.08 -15.60 -2.53
N ALA A 220 42.54 -15.31 -3.71
CA ALA A 220 43.03 -15.86 -4.97
C ALA A 220 44.48 -15.43 -5.22
N ASN A 221 44.82 -14.16 -4.96
CA ASN A 221 46.19 -13.66 -5.04
C ASN A 221 47.14 -14.34 -4.04
N ALA A 222 46.70 -14.60 -2.81
CA ALA A 222 47.52 -15.31 -1.82
C ALA A 222 47.80 -16.77 -2.25
N ILE A 223 46.81 -17.43 -2.83
CA ILE A 223 46.97 -18.78 -3.41
C ILE A 223 47.89 -18.70 -4.64
N LYS A 224 47.76 -17.68 -5.48
CA LYS A 224 48.56 -17.52 -6.70
C LYS A 224 50.03 -17.33 -6.39
N ASP A 225 50.35 -16.51 -5.40
CA ASP A 225 51.71 -16.31 -4.91
C ASP A 225 52.33 -17.64 -4.43
N LYS A 226 51.54 -18.53 -3.82
CA LYS A 226 52.01 -19.86 -3.43
C LYS A 226 52.23 -20.79 -4.61
N VAL A 227 51.32 -20.79 -5.57
CA VAL A 227 51.45 -21.58 -6.81
C VAL A 227 52.70 -21.15 -7.57
N ASP A 228 52.92 -19.85 -7.72
CA ASP A 228 54.08 -19.30 -8.43
C ASP A 228 55.40 -19.53 -7.69
N ALA A 229 55.36 -19.64 -6.36
CA ALA A 229 56.51 -19.97 -5.53
C ALA A 229 56.82 -21.46 -5.46
N ALA A 230 55.87 -22.33 -5.84
CA ALA A 230 56.06 -23.78 -5.87
C ALA A 230 57.01 -24.18 -7.01
N ASP A 231 57.81 -25.21 -6.77
CA ASP A 231 58.70 -25.81 -7.77
C ASP A 231 58.38 -27.30 -7.97
N ASP A 232 59.06 -27.95 -8.92
CA ASP A 232 58.86 -29.38 -9.24
C ASP A 232 59.03 -30.32 -8.02
N SER A 233 59.55 -29.84 -6.89
CA SER A 233 59.78 -30.60 -5.67
C SER A 233 58.87 -30.25 -4.48
N THR A 234 58.04 -29.21 -4.61
CA THR A 234 57.15 -28.72 -3.56
C THR A 234 55.74 -28.52 -4.10
N THR A 235 54.77 -29.22 -3.52
CA THR A 235 53.35 -29.04 -3.87
C THR A 235 52.83 -27.76 -3.23
N ALA A 236 52.16 -26.91 -4.01
CA ALA A 236 51.48 -25.74 -3.45
C ALA A 236 50.33 -26.22 -2.56
N THR A 237 50.36 -25.84 -1.28
CA THR A 237 49.31 -26.19 -0.31
C THR A 237 48.96 -24.96 0.51
N ILE A 238 47.69 -24.85 0.91
CA ILE A 238 47.21 -23.74 1.74
C ILE A 238 46.55 -24.26 3.02
N LYS A 239 46.93 -23.66 4.14
CA LYS A 239 46.44 -24.03 5.48
C LYS A 239 45.27 -23.13 5.86
N LEU A 240 44.06 -23.61 5.59
CA LEU A 240 42.81 -22.91 5.94
C LEU A 240 42.18 -23.40 7.26
N SER A 241 42.66 -24.54 7.76
CA SER A 241 42.10 -25.24 8.92
C SER A 241 43.16 -25.67 9.94
N ASP A 242 44.39 -25.15 9.85
CA ASP A 242 45.48 -25.49 10.78
C ASP A 242 45.34 -24.66 12.06
N THR A 243 44.99 -25.32 13.16
CA THR A 243 44.75 -24.66 14.46
C THR A 243 46.04 -24.28 15.20
N THR A 244 47.20 -24.68 14.68
CA THR A 244 48.52 -24.45 15.28
C THR A 244 49.36 -23.43 14.52
N ASP A 245 49.07 -23.24 13.23
CA ASP A 245 49.80 -22.36 12.33
C ASP A 245 48.84 -21.61 11.39
N VAL A 246 48.60 -20.34 11.71
CA VAL A 246 47.70 -19.44 10.96
C VAL A 246 48.44 -18.53 9.97
N THR A 247 49.71 -18.82 9.65
CA THR A 247 50.53 -17.94 8.79
C THR A 247 49.98 -17.76 7.38
N ASP A 248 49.36 -18.79 6.82
CA ASP A 248 48.68 -18.69 5.52
C ASP A 248 47.47 -17.75 5.60
N LEU A 249 46.65 -17.87 6.66
CA LEU A 249 45.54 -16.95 6.89
C LEU A 249 46.00 -15.50 7.08
N GLN A 250 47.12 -15.29 7.75
CA GLN A 250 47.73 -13.96 7.89
C GLN A 250 48.17 -13.39 6.54
N THR A 251 48.68 -14.24 5.65
CA THR A 251 49.04 -13.85 4.28
C THR A 251 47.81 -13.50 3.46
N ILE A 252 46.71 -14.26 3.60
CA ILE A 252 45.42 -13.94 2.97
C ILE A 252 44.92 -12.58 3.45
N VAL A 253 44.96 -12.30 4.75
CA VAL A 253 44.56 -10.98 5.30
C VAL A 253 45.39 -9.86 4.68
N ASP A 254 46.71 -10.03 4.55
CA ASP A 254 47.58 -9.02 3.91
C ASP A 254 47.15 -8.76 2.46
N LYS A 255 46.86 -9.82 1.68
CA LYS A 255 46.40 -9.69 0.29
C LYS A 255 45.01 -9.09 0.15
N VAL A 256 44.10 -9.39 1.07
CA VAL A 256 42.78 -8.75 1.10
C VAL A 256 42.92 -7.27 1.44
N LYS A 257 43.82 -6.91 2.36
CA LYS A 257 44.12 -5.51 2.67
C LYS A 257 44.67 -4.78 1.44
N GLU A 258 45.64 -5.37 0.72
CA GLU A 258 46.18 -4.82 -0.53
C GLU A 258 45.05 -4.58 -1.55
N ALA A 259 44.22 -5.60 -1.82
CA ALA A 259 43.10 -5.49 -2.75
C ALA A 259 42.06 -4.43 -2.34
N ALA A 260 41.74 -4.34 -1.05
CA ALA A 260 40.83 -3.33 -0.52
C ALA A 260 41.40 -1.91 -0.70
N GLN A 261 42.69 -1.71 -0.45
CA GLN A 261 43.34 -0.41 -0.61
C GLN A 261 43.42 0.03 -2.06
N ASP A 262 43.71 -0.89 -2.98
CA ASP A 262 43.72 -0.62 -4.42
C ASP A 262 42.31 -0.23 -4.89
N HIS A 263 41.31 -1.04 -4.54
CA HIS A 263 39.91 -0.78 -4.89
C HIS A 263 39.41 0.56 -4.33
N ALA A 264 39.73 0.88 -3.08
CA ALA A 264 39.35 2.15 -2.47
C ALA A 264 40.03 3.35 -3.12
N THR A 265 41.28 3.19 -3.57
CA THR A 265 42.00 4.25 -4.30
C THR A 265 41.36 4.53 -5.65
N GLU A 266 40.97 3.47 -6.38
CA GLU A 266 40.32 3.57 -7.69
C GLU A 266 38.92 4.20 -7.60
N ASN A 267 38.18 3.90 -6.53
CA ASN A 267 36.78 4.32 -6.35
C ASN A 267 36.62 5.49 -5.37
N ASN A 268 37.72 6.07 -4.88
CA ASN A 268 37.73 7.19 -3.94
C ASN A 268 36.91 6.92 -2.65
N ILE A 269 37.08 5.71 -2.09
CA ILE A 269 36.47 5.25 -0.84
C ILE A 269 37.39 5.57 0.34
N VAL A 270 36.83 5.99 1.47
CA VAL A 270 37.59 6.20 2.71
C VAL A 270 37.58 4.90 3.51
N LEU A 271 38.74 4.26 3.64
CA LEU A 271 38.90 3.04 4.43
C LEU A 271 39.49 3.29 5.81
N ASP A 272 38.94 2.61 6.81
CA ASP A 272 39.60 2.41 8.11
C ASP A 272 40.61 1.25 8.00
N THR A 273 41.85 1.58 7.67
CA THR A 273 42.90 0.57 7.52
C THR A 273 43.27 -0.12 8.83
N ASN A 274 42.96 0.48 9.99
CA ASN A 274 43.24 -0.15 11.28
C ASN A 274 42.33 -1.36 11.51
N VAL A 275 41.06 -1.28 11.11
CA VAL A 275 40.14 -2.43 11.15
C VAL A 275 40.71 -3.62 10.35
N LEU A 276 41.21 -3.35 9.13
CA LEU A 276 41.85 -4.36 8.29
C LEU A 276 43.14 -4.92 8.93
N ASP A 277 43.96 -4.07 9.58
CA ASP A 277 45.16 -4.51 10.28
C ASP A 277 44.84 -5.47 11.44
N GLN A 278 43.78 -5.20 12.21
CA GLN A 278 43.37 -6.04 13.33
C GLN A 278 42.79 -7.40 12.91
N ALA A 279 42.38 -7.58 11.65
CA ALA A 279 41.95 -8.88 11.14
C ALA A 279 43.08 -9.92 11.11
N LYS A 280 44.35 -9.48 11.15
CA LYS A 280 45.53 -10.35 11.21
C LYS A 280 45.78 -10.95 12.60
N ASN A 281 44.96 -10.60 13.59
CA ASN A 281 45.08 -11.09 14.96
C ASN A 281 45.06 -12.63 15.00
N ALA A 282 46.10 -13.22 15.61
CA ALA A 282 46.30 -14.66 15.59
C ALA A 282 45.19 -15.45 16.30
N ASP A 283 44.64 -14.93 17.40
CA ASP A 283 43.56 -15.61 18.12
C ASP A 283 42.27 -15.64 17.28
N SER A 284 41.97 -14.54 16.58
CA SER A 284 40.82 -14.44 15.67
C SER A 284 40.92 -15.44 14.52
N LEU A 285 42.08 -15.48 13.84
CA LEU A 285 42.32 -16.44 12.75
C LEU A 285 42.34 -17.89 13.23
N LYS A 286 42.81 -18.13 14.46
CA LYS A 286 42.76 -19.45 15.09
C LYS A 286 41.32 -19.91 15.33
N LYS A 287 40.41 -19.01 15.74
CA LYS A 287 38.99 -19.35 15.91
C LYS A 287 38.33 -19.78 14.59
N ILE A 288 38.66 -19.08 13.49
CA ILE A 288 38.22 -19.49 12.14
C ILE A 288 38.77 -20.87 11.79
N SER A 289 40.07 -21.10 12.05
CA SER A 289 40.73 -22.38 11.77
C SER A 289 40.15 -23.53 12.59
N GLU A 290 39.77 -23.29 13.86
CA GLU A 290 39.10 -24.26 14.73
C GLU A 290 37.76 -24.71 14.15
N PHE A 291 36.95 -23.77 13.66
CA PHE A 291 35.70 -24.08 12.97
C PHE A 291 35.93 -24.87 11.67
N ASN A 292 36.82 -24.38 10.82
CA ASN A 292 37.18 -25.04 9.56
C ASN A 292 37.68 -26.48 9.79
N ALA A 293 38.52 -26.71 10.81
CA ALA A 293 38.98 -28.04 11.18
C ALA A 293 37.83 -28.96 11.62
N LYS A 294 36.88 -28.42 12.40
CA LYS A 294 35.69 -29.16 12.85
C LYS A 294 34.79 -29.55 11.69
N VAL A 295 34.53 -28.64 10.75
CA VAL A 295 33.76 -28.93 9.52
C VAL A 295 34.41 -30.09 8.75
N LYS A 296 35.72 -30.02 8.52
CA LYS A 296 36.48 -31.05 7.82
C LYS A 296 36.42 -32.40 8.55
N GLU A 297 36.59 -32.41 9.86
CA GLU A 297 36.57 -33.64 10.68
C GLU A 297 35.18 -34.30 10.66
N GLU A 298 34.11 -33.52 10.83
CA GLU A 298 32.75 -34.04 10.89
C GLU A 298 32.28 -34.58 9.52
N LEU A 299 32.55 -33.87 8.42
CA LEU A 299 32.22 -34.32 7.06
C LEU A 299 33.03 -35.55 6.62
N ALA A 300 34.25 -35.73 7.13
CA ALA A 300 35.08 -36.89 6.82
C ALA A 300 34.53 -38.21 7.41
N LYS A 301 33.61 -38.16 8.38
CA LYS A 301 33.02 -39.37 8.99
C LYS A 301 32.22 -40.17 7.97
N GLU A 302 32.31 -41.49 8.01
CA GLU A 302 31.55 -42.38 7.12
C GLU A 302 30.03 -42.19 7.25
N SER A 303 29.54 -41.88 8.46
CA SER A 303 28.13 -41.66 8.75
C SER A 303 27.62 -40.26 8.40
N ALA A 304 28.50 -39.33 8.03
CA ALA A 304 28.11 -37.96 7.68
C ALA A 304 27.34 -37.94 6.36
N SER A 305 26.27 -37.16 6.34
CA SER A 305 25.42 -36.90 5.17
C SER A 305 25.33 -35.40 4.99
N LEU A 306 25.44 -34.91 3.75
CA LEU A 306 25.31 -33.48 3.44
C LEU A 306 23.93 -32.92 3.85
N ASP A 307 22.88 -33.75 3.74
CA ASP A 307 21.53 -33.39 4.17
C ASP A 307 21.24 -33.75 5.64
N GLY A 308 22.25 -34.21 6.40
CA GLY A 308 22.07 -34.61 7.79
C GLY A 308 21.95 -33.40 8.71
N ALA A 309 20.95 -33.41 9.62
CA ALA A 309 20.68 -32.29 10.54
C ALA A 309 21.93 -31.84 11.34
N ASP A 310 22.77 -32.78 11.79
CA ASP A 310 24.00 -32.46 12.53
C ASP A 310 25.01 -31.68 11.67
N ILE A 311 25.12 -32.04 10.38
CA ILE A 311 26.01 -31.33 9.44
C ILE A 311 25.42 -29.95 9.13
N LYS A 312 24.11 -29.84 8.89
CA LYS A 312 23.47 -28.53 8.65
C LYS A 312 23.61 -27.59 9.86
N ALA A 313 23.43 -28.12 11.07
CA ALA A 313 23.68 -27.39 12.32
C ALA A 313 25.13 -26.89 12.41
N LEU A 314 26.11 -27.74 12.07
CA LEU A 314 27.51 -27.34 12.06
C LEU A 314 27.81 -26.27 11.01
N LEU A 315 27.34 -26.43 9.77
CA LEU A 315 27.64 -25.49 8.69
C LEU A 315 27.01 -24.11 8.94
N SER A 316 25.78 -24.05 9.45
CA SER A 316 25.12 -22.79 9.85
C SER A 316 25.84 -22.01 10.97
N THR A 317 26.75 -22.63 11.71
CA THR A 317 27.56 -21.95 12.75
C THR A 317 28.59 -20.97 12.17
N SER A 318 28.87 -20.99 10.85
CA SER A 318 29.79 -20.03 10.23
C SER A 318 29.47 -18.59 10.57
N ASP A 319 28.19 -18.23 10.62
CA ASP A 319 27.74 -16.86 10.80
C ASP A 319 28.03 -16.34 12.20
N GLN A 320 27.91 -17.22 13.18
CA GLN A 320 28.24 -16.91 14.57
C GLN A 320 29.75 -16.75 14.73
N VAL A 321 30.56 -17.58 14.07
CA VAL A 321 32.03 -17.44 14.04
C VAL A 321 32.42 -16.11 13.40
N VAL A 322 31.85 -15.78 12.23
CA VAL A 322 32.08 -14.52 11.51
C VAL A 322 31.71 -13.32 12.39
N LYS A 323 30.50 -13.31 12.97
CA LYS A 323 30.03 -12.22 13.86
C LYS A 323 30.93 -12.05 15.09
N THR A 324 31.35 -13.15 15.69
CA THR A 324 32.24 -13.14 16.87
C THR A 324 33.60 -12.55 16.50
N VAL A 325 34.21 -13.02 15.40
CA VAL A 325 35.50 -12.51 14.92
C VAL A 325 35.40 -11.03 14.55
N ARG A 326 34.40 -10.62 13.76
CA ARG A 326 34.17 -9.21 13.40
C ARG A 326 34.07 -8.32 14.63
N THR A 327 33.32 -8.75 15.65
CA THR A 327 33.17 -8.00 16.91
C THR A 327 34.51 -7.83 17.62
N VAL A 328 35.31 -8.88 17.70
CA VAL A 328 36.64 -8.84 18.32
C VAL A 328 37.59 -7.94 17.54
N THR A 329 37.61 -8.04 16.20
CA THR A 329 38.41 -7.16 15.32
C THR A 329 38.03 -5.69 15.49
N LYS A 330 36.74 -5.37 15.56
CA LYS A 330 36.25 -4.02 15.84
C LYS A 330 36.67 -3.50 17.22
N ASN A 331 36.61 -4.34 18.25
CA ASN A 331 37.03 -3.92 19.58
C ASN A 331 38.54 -3.70 19.63
N LEU A 332 39.34 -4.54 18.96
CA LEU A 332 40.78 -4.36 18.82
C LEU A 332 41.15 -3.09 18.05
N SER A 333 40.35 -2.68 17.06
CA SER A 333 40.61 -1.44 16.32
C SER A 333 40.32 -0.19 17.17
N GLN A 334 39.54 -0.33 18.24
CA GLN A 334 39.23 0.73 19.19
C GLN A 334 40.14 0.71 20.43
N ASP A 335 40.58 -0.46 20.88
CA ASP A 335 41.52 -0.67 21.99
C ASP A 335 42.47 -1.85 21.69
N GLU A 336 43.73 -1.54 21.39
CA GLU A 336 44.76 -2.55 21.11
C GLU A 336 45.03 -3.51 22.29
N ASN A 337 44.60 -3.17 23.51
CA ASN A 337 44.74 -4.04 24.69
C ASN A 337 43.48 -4.90 24.97
N PHE A 338 42.48 -4.86 24.08
CA PHE A 338 41.29 -5.70 24.22
C PHE A 338 41.69 -7.18 24.32
N ASP A 339 41.14 -7.88 25.31
CA ASP A 339 41.40 -9.30 25.53
C ASP A 339 40.63 -10.16 24.52
N ALA A 340 41.14 -10.18 23.29
CA ALA A 340 40.58 -10.92 22.17
C ALA A 340 40.41 -12.40 22.50
N LYS A 341 41.40 -12.99 23.18
CA LYS A 341 41.37 -14.40 23.53
C LYS A 341 40.19 -14.73 24.44
N SER A 342 40.00 -14.00 25.53
CA SER A 342 38.88 -14.25 26.45
C SER A 342 37.52 -14.04 25.77
N ALA A 343 37.41 -13.04 24.89
CA ALA A 343 36.18 -12.80 24.12
C ALA A 343 35.87 -13.96 23.15
N LEU A 344 36.88 -14.45 22.42
CA LEU A 344 36.73 -15.60 21.50
C LEU A 344 36.48 -16.91 22.23
N ASP A 345 37.10 -17.14 23.39
CA ASP A 345 36.92 -18.33 24.22
C ASP A 345 35.52 -18.37 24.88
N SER A 346 34.82 -17.22 24.96
CA SER A 346 33.44 -17.18 25.45
C SER A 346 32.42 -17.76 24.46
N PHE A 347 32.80 -17.85 23.17
CA PHE A 347 32.01 -18.52 22.14
C PHE A 347 32.30 -20.02 22.15
N ASP A 348 31.36 -20.80 22.69
CA ASP A 348 31.42 -22.26 22.72
C ASP A 348 31.02 -22.84 21.36
N LEU A 349 32.03 -23.15 20.56
CA LEU A 349 31.87 -23.71 19.22
C LEU A 349 31.17 -25.07 19.21
N ASP A 350 31.40 -25.91 20.22
CA ASP A 350 30.82 -27.26 20.27
C ASP A 350 29.31 -27.19 20.53
N THR A 351 28.90 -26.28 21.39
CA THR A 351 27.48 -26.00 21.66
C THR A 351 26.81 -25.36 20.43
N ALA A 352 27.44 -24.34 19.84
CA ALA A 352 26.90 -23.65 18.67
C ALA A 352 26.71 -24.58 17.45
N ALA A 353 27.65 -25.52 17.24
CA ALA A 353 27.60 -26.49 16.15
C ALA A 353 26.46 -27.51 16.25
N LYS A 354 25.79 -27.59 17.41
CA LYS A 354 24.67 -28.51 17.66
C LYS A 354 23.31 -27.82 17.73
N ASN A 355 23.30 -26.49 17.81
CA ASN A 355 22.08 -25.71 17.77
C ASN A 355 21.55 -25.69 16.32
N LEU A 356 20.23 -25.83 16.11
CA LEU A 356 19.63 -25.74 14.78
C LEU A 356 19.05 -24.33 14.60
N ALA A 357 19.02 -23.83 13.37
CA ALA A 357 18.21 -22.65 13.07
C ALA A 357 16.72 -22.96 13.30
N PRO A 358 15.86 -21.94 13.50
CA PRO A 358 14.42 -22.14 13.54
C PRO A 358 13.91 -22.97 12.35
N GLN A 359 12.91 -23.81 12.58
CA GLN A 359 12.33 -24.70 11.56
C GLN A 359 10.82 -24.51 11.48
N GLU A 360 10.20 -25.08 10.44
CA GLU A 360 8.75 -25.08 10.25
C GLU A 360 8.14 -23.66 10.35
N ILE A 361 8.77 -22.67 9.70
CA ILE A 361 8.17 -21.34 9.60
C ILE A 361 6.86 -21.46 8.83
N ALA A 362 5.76 -21.06 9.45
CA ALA A 362 4.43 -21.19 8.89
C ALA A 362 3.64 -19.89 9.08
N LEU A 363 2.89 -19.53 8.04
CA LEU A 363 1.88 -18.47 8.09
C LEU A 363 0.49 -19.11 8.15
N SER A 364 -0.30 -18.76 9.16
CA SER A 364 -1.66 -19.29 9.31
C SER A 364 -2.53 -18.94 8.10
N GLY A 365 -3.42 -19.85 7.70
CA GLY A 365 -4.33 -19.63 6.57
C GLY A 365 -3.73 -19.98 5.20
N THR A 366 -2.43 -20.31 5.13
CA THR A 366 -1.80 -20.81 3.90
C THR A 366 -2.06 -22.30 3.66
N THR A 367 -2.06 -22.70 2.39
CA THR A 367 -1.94 -24.11 1.95
C THR A 367 -0.69 -24.22 1.09
N ASN A 368 0.30 -25.02 1.49
CA ASN A 368 1.62 -25.11 0.84
C ASN A 368 2.32 -23.74 0.68
N HIS A 369 2.23 -22.89 1.71
CA HIS A 369 2.74 -21.51 1.69
C HIS A 369 2.10 -20.59 0.64
N LEU A 370 0.92 -20.95 0.13
CA LEU A 370 0.12 -20.11 -0.76
C LEU A 370 -1.16 -19.66 -0.06
N ILE A 371 -1.54 -18.40 -0.22
CA ILE A 371 -2.81 -17.84 0.24
C ILE A 371 -3.43 -16.92 -0.82
N SER A 372 -4.75 -16.84 -0.84
CA SER A 372 -5.51 -15.93 -1.69
C SER A 372 -6.20 -14.89 -0.81
N ILE A 373 -6.04 -13.61 -1.15
CA ILE A 373 -6.62 -12.48 -0.44
C ILE A 373 -7.39 -11.64 -1.44
N GLU A 374 -8.60 -11.22 -1.08
CA GLU A 374 -9.39 -10.30 -1.90
C GLU A 374 -8.74 -8.91 -1.92
N GLU A 375 -8.74 -8.26 -3.09
CA GLU A 375 -8.35 -6.87 -3.17
C GLU A 375 -9.27 -5.96 -2.35
N HIS A 376 -8.79 -4.75 -2.07
CA HIS A 376 -9.50 -3.73 -1.30
C HIS A 376 -9.94 -4.17 0.10
N THR A 377 -9.43 -5.31 0.59
CA THR A 377 -9.72 -5.77 1.95
C THR A 377 -9.33 -4.70 2.97
N LYS A 378 -10.27 -4.38 3.85
CA LYS A 378 -10.03 -3.51 5.02
C LYS A 378 -9.24 -4.24 6.10
N THR A 379 -9.17 -5.58 6.03
CA THR A 379 -8.39 -6.41 6.96
C THR A 379 -6.99 -6.60 6.40
N LEU A 380 -6.06 -5.76 6.84
CA LEU A 380 -4.66 -5.82 6.40
C LEU A 380 -3.89 -7.00 6.99
N ARG A 381 -4.40 -7.62 8.06
CA ARG A 381 -3.78 -8.78 8.71
C ARG A 381 -4.00 -10.04 7.89
N ILE A 382 -2.91 -10.66 7.46
CA ILE A 382 -2.91 -11.85 6.60
C ILE A 382 -2.91 -13.12 7.44
N GLY A 383 -2.05 -13.19 8.46
CA GLY A 383 -1.95 -14.37 9.31
C GLY A 383 -0.91 -14.26 10.42
N GLU A 384 -1.00 -15.18 11.39
CA GLU A 384 0.00 -15.38 12.44
C GLU A 384 1.21 -16.14 11.88
N ILE A 385 2.39 -15.64 12.17
CA ILE A 385 3.68 -16.27 11.87
C ILE A 385 4.07 -17.13 13.07
N THR A 386 4.42 -18.39 12.79
CA THR A 386 4.93 -19.33 13.80
C THR A 386 6.14 -20.06 13.27
N SER A 387 7.01 -20.53 14.15
CA SER A 387 8.09 -21.45 13.84
C SER A 387 8.42 -22.28 15.08
N LYS A 388 9.20 -23.34 14.89
CA LYS A 388 9.71 -24.18 15.97
C LYS A 388 11.19 -23.96 16.14
N ASP A 389 11.63 -23.82 17.38
CA ASP A 389 13.05 -23.82 17.69
C ASP A 389 13.45 -25.15 18.34
N LEU A 390 14.41 -25.82 17.71
CA LEU A 390 15.03 -27.04 18.20
C LEU A 390 16.46 -26.66 18.59
N GLY A 391 16.72 -26.62 19.90
CA GLY A 391 18.04 -26.37 20.43
C GLY A 391 18.96 -27.58 20.24
N ILE A 392 19.93 -27.69 21.15
CA ILE A 392 21.01 -28.68 21.10
C ILE A 392 20.47 -30.11 20.95
N ASP A 393 21.01 -30.86 19.99
CA ASP A 393 20.67 -32.26 19.69
C ASP A 393 19.16 -32.46 19.39
N GLY A 394 18.53 -31.45 18.76
CA GLY A 394 17.15 -31.51 18.28
C GLY A 394 16.08 -31.47 19.38
N GLN A 395 16.44 -31.02 20.59
CA GLN A 395 15.50 -30.88 21.70
C GLN A 395 14.75 -29.55 21.62
N PRO A 396 13.48 -29.47 22.03
CA PRO A 396 12.75 -28.20 22.04
C PRO A 396 13.51 -27.14 22.84
N SER A 397 13.77 -25.99 22.22
CA SER A 397 14.35 -24.83 22.91
C SER A 397 13.24 -23.92 23.46
N ASN A 398 13.59 -23.14 24.48
CA ASN A 398 12.78 -22.02 24.96
C ASN A 398 13.37 -20.67 24.53
N ASP A 399 14.24 -20.68 23.53
CA ASP A 399 14.86 -19.49 22.97
C ASP A 399 13.80 -18.60 22.32
N THR A 400 14.09 -17.30 22.35
CA THR A 400 13.19 -16.31 21.74
C THR A 400 13.48 -16.24 20.26
N ILE A 401 12.44 -16.45 19.44
CA ILE A 401 12.52 -16.30 17.99
C ILE A 401 12.06 -14.90 17.62
N THR A 402 12.83 -14.25 16.75
CA THR A 402 12.46 -12.97 16.13
C THR A 402 12.17 -13.18 14.65
N TYR A 403 11.21 -12.42 14.11
CA TYR A 403 10.85 -12.48 12.70
C TYR A 403 11.14 -11.17 11.99
N SER A 404 11.64 -11.26 10.76
CA SER A 404 11.87 -10.13 9.87
C SER A 404 11.47 -10.48 8.44
N LEU A 405 11.49 -9.47 7.57
CA LEU A 405 11.23 -9.59 6.15
C LEU A 405 12.47 -9.12 5.39
N ASP A 406 12.69 -9.63 4.18
CA ASP A 406 13.69 -9.07 3.27
C ASP A 406 13.26 -7.68 2.74
N THR A 407 14.21 -6.93 2.18
CA THR A 407 13.99 -5.56 1.70
C THR A 407 12.86 -5.44 0.67
N GLU A 408 12.67 -6.42 -0.22
CA GLU A 408 11.59 -6.36 -1.22
C GLU A 408 10.22 -6.57 -0.57
N SER A 409 10.09 -7.56 0.32
CA SER A 409 8.87 -7.79 1.09
C SER A 409 8.50 -6.59 1.98
N GLN A 410 9.49 -5.92 2.57
CA GLN A 410 9.26 -4.74 3.40
C GLN A 410 8.61 -3.56 2.65
N LYS A 411 8.58 -3.54 1.32
CA LYS A 411 7.90 -2.48 0.55
C LYS A 411 6.39 -2.49 0.77
N TYR A 412 5.81 -3.69 0.84
CA TYR A 412 4.36 -3.89 0.87
C TYR A 412 3.86 -4.45 2.21
N PHE A 413 4.74 -5.11 2.97
CA PHE A 413 4.37 -5.83 4.18
C PHE A 413 5.13 -5.35 5.41
N GLN A 414 4.56 -5.65 6.56
CA GLN A 414 5.19 -5.47 7.87
C GLN A 414 4.88 -6.66 8.77
N ILE A 415 5.74 -6.86 9.78
CA ILE A 415 5.48 -7.80 10.87
C ILE A 415 5.07 -7.00 12.09
N VAL A 416 3.90 -7.32 12.65
CA VAL A 416 3.38 -6.69 13.87
C VAL A 416 3.40 -7.70 15.00
N GLU A 417 4.01 -7.31 16.12
CA GLU A 417 3.98 -8.11 17.36
C GLU A 417 2.84 -7.64 18.27
N GLU A 418 1.95 -8.56 18.65
CA GLU A 418 0.90 -8.31 19.64
C GLU A 418 0.86 -9.42 20.68
N SER A 419 1.04 -9.07 21.95
CA SER A 419 0.98 -10.00 23.08
C SER A 419 1.90 -11.23 22.93
N GLY A 420 3.07 -11.07 22.31
CA GLY A 420 4.05 -12.13 22.09
C GLY A 420 3.73 -13.04 20.89
N LYS A 421 2.79 -12.67 20.03
CA LYS A 421 2.52 -13.29 18.73
C LYS A 421 2.91 -12.34 17.60
N PHE A 422 3.35 -12.88 16.48
CA PHE A 422 3.77 -12.11 15.32
C PHE A 422 2.80 -12.31 14.17
N TYR A 423 2.42 -11.24 13.49
CA TYR A 423 1.48 -11.27 12.38
C TYR A 423 2.09 -10.62 11.14
N LEU A 424 1.89 -11.23 9.97
CA LEU A 424 2.16 -10.59 8.69
C LEU A 424 0.97 -9.71 8.32
N GLU A 425 1.24 -8.44 8.00
CA GLU A 425 0.23 -7.48 7.59
C GLU A 425 0.64 -6.74 6.33
N PHE A 426 -0.34 -6.43 5.48
CA PHE A 426 -0.18 -5.43 4.43
C PHE A 426 0.02 -4.03 5.04
N LYS A 427 0.87 -3.21 4.43
CA LYS A 427 1.01 -1.78 4.77
C LYS A 427 -0.13 -0.93 4.21
N THR A 428 -0.66 -1.34 3.08
CA THR A 428 -1.77 -0.71 2.35
C THR A 428 -2.66 -1.81 1.79
N SER A 429 -3.96 -1.55 1.64
CA SER A 429 -4.88 -2.53 1.06
C SER A 429 -4.36 -3.02 -0.32
N PRO A 430 -4.38 -4.33 -0.61
CA PRO A 430 -3.95 -4.86 -1.90
C PRO A 430 -4.91 -4.43 -3.02
N ASP A 431 -4.38 -4.35 -4.23
CA ASP A 431 -5.06 -3.89 -5.45
C ASP A 431 -4.56 -4.76 -6.60
N TYR A 432 -5.49 -5.47 -7.25
CA TYR A 432 -5.17 -6.46 -8.26
C TYR A 432 -4.54 -5.82 -9.51
N GLU A 433 -5.08 -4.69 -9.96
CA GLU A 433 -4.60 -3.93 -11.12
C GLU A 433 -3.17 -3.43 -10.95
N LYS A 434 -2.74 -3.14 -9.71
CA LYS A 434 -1.36 -2.73 -9.39
C LYS A 434 -0.44 -3.94 -9.26
N VAL A 435 -0.79 -4.91 -8.41
CA VAL A 435 0.03 -6.11 -8.15
C VAL A 435 -0.87 -7.30 -7.82
N ALA A 436 -1.05 -8.19 -8.78
CA ALA A 436 -1.87 -9.39 -8.64
C ALA A 436 -1.24 -10.51 -7.78
N GLU A 437 0.07 -10.52 -7.60
CA GLU A 437 0.80 -11.57 -6.87
C GLU A 437 2.00 -11.01 -6.12
N TYR A 438 2.17 -11.40 -4.87
CA TYR A 438 3.33 -11.09 -4.05
C TYR A 438 4.08 -12.36 -3.66
N THR A 439 5.40 -12.28 -3.71
CA THR A 439 6.30 -13.23 -3.05
C THR A 439 6.85 -12.58 -1.79
N VAL A 440 6.59 -13.20 -0.64
CA VAL A 440 7.06 -12.73 0.67
C VAL A 440 8.08 -13.70 1.23
N LEU A 441 9.24 -13.20 1.69
CA LEU A 441 10.25 -14.01 2.36
C LEU A 441 10.27 -13.69 3.85
N ILE A 442 9.78 -14.62 4.66
CA ILE A 442 9.79 -14.52 6.13
C ILE A 442 11.10 -15.10 6.65
N ILE A 443 11.80 -14.34 7.49
CA ILE A 443 13.05 -14.72 8.12
C ILE A 443 12.78 -14.97 9.61
N ALA A 444 13.10 -16.15 10.13
CA ALA A 444 13.04 -16.45 11.55
C ALA A 444 14.47 -16.60 12.11
N THR A 445 14.78 -15.88 13.19
CA THR A 445 16.11 -15.88 13.81
C THR A 445 16.01 -16.25 15.29
N ASP A 446 16.80 -17.25 15.71
CA ASP A 446 16.89 -17.67 17.11
C ASP A 446 17.73 -16.67 17.96
N GLN A 447 17.79 -16.93 19.26
CA GLN A 447 18.55 -16.08 20.19
C GLN A 447 20.06 -16.11 19.96
N ASP A 448 20.59 -17.21 19.41
CA ASP A 448 22.01 -17.35 19.09
C ASP A 448 22.36 -16.75 17.72
N GLY A 449 21.38 -16.22 17.00
CA GLY A 449 21.52 -15.54 15.73
C GLY A 449 21.62 -16.47 14.51
N LYS A 450 21.20 -17.74 14.62
CA LYS A 450 20.94 -18.62 13.47
C LYS A 450 19.58 -18.30 12.88
N ALA A 451 19.50 -18.28 11.56
CA ALA A 451 18.31 -17.86 10.85
C ALA A 451 17.99 -18.79 9.69
N SER A 452 16.70 -19.00 9.47
CA SER A 452 16.12 -19.70 8.32
C SER A 452 15.06 -18.84 7.66
N THR A 453 14.61 -19.23 6.47
CA THR A 453 13.60 -18.48 5.72
C THR A 453 12.48 -19.36 5.21
N GLN A 454 11.34 -18.74 4.95
CA GLN A 454 10.21 -19.35 4.26
C GLN A 454 9.63 -18.37 3.25
N LYS A 455 9.55 -18.81 2.00
CA LYS A 455 8.83 -18.11 0.94
C LYS A 455 7.33 -18.39 1.07
N VAL A 456 6.52 -17.34 0.99
CA VAL A 456 5.06 -17.38 0.96
C VAL A 456 4.58 -16.65 -0.31
N GLU A 457 3.64 -17.27 -1.03
CA GLU A 457 3.01 -16.70 -2.22
C GLU A 457 1.60 -16.20 -1.85
N ILE A 458 1.33 -14.93 -2.16
CA ILE A 458 0.08 -14.27 -1.85
C ILE A 458 -0.54 -13.82 -3.18
N ASN A 459 -1.63 -14.46 -3.56
CA ASN A 459 -2.42 -14.06 -4.72
C ASN A 459 -3.48 -13.06 -4.29
N VAL A 460 -3.58 -11.97 -5.02
CA VAL A 460 -4.71 -11.04 -4.92
C VAL A 460 -5.79 -11.54 -5.89
N THR A 461 -7.02 -11.70 -5.41
CA THR A 461 -8.15 -12.00 -6.29
C THR A 461 -8.80 -10.71 -6.74
N ASP A 462 -8.89 -10.58 -8.06
CA ASP A 462 -9.68 -9.59 -8.79
C ASP A 462 -11.16 -9.69 -8.36
N VAL A 463 -11.70 -8.57 -7.89
CA VAL A 463 -13.11 -8.35 -7.56
C VAL A 463 -13.56 -7.17 -8.43
N GLY A 464 -14.44 -7.42 -9.40
CA GLY A 464 -14.88 -6.36 -10.29
C GLY A 464 -15.67 -5.25 -9.56
N PRO A 465 -15.82 -4.08 -10.21
CA PRO A 465 -16.38 -2.90 -9.57
C PRO A 465 -17.84 -3.12 -9.19
N ALA A 466 -18.22 -2.68 -7.99
CA ALA A 466 -19.59 -2.68 -7.47
C ALA A 466 -20.09 -1.26 -7.21
N LEU A 467 -21.35 -0.99 -7.57
CA LEU A 467 -22.07 0.27 -7.30
C LEU A 467 -23.14 0.00 -6.24
N THR A 468 -23.13 0.76 -5.16
CA THR A 468 -24.14 0.72 -4.11
C THR A 468 -24.89 2.05 -4.04
N LEU A 469 -26.22 2.00 -4.05
CA LEU A 469 -27.09 3.17 -3.85
C LEU A 469 -27.94 2.92 -2.59
N SER A 470 -27.83 3.80 -1.59
CA SER A 470 -28.63 3.72 -0.37
C SER A 470 -29.60 4.91 -0.29
N LEU A 471 -30.90 4.62 -0.12
CA LEU A 471 -31.99 5.61 -0.05
C LEU A 471 -32.78 5.47 1.26
N SER A 472 -33.09 6.57 1.94
CA SER A 472 -34.00 6.54 3.10
C SER A 472 -35.49 6.44 2.69
N LYS A 473 -36.40 5.91 3.53
CA LYS A 473 -37.85 5.88 3.24
C LYS A 473 -38.40 7.27 2.92
N ASP A 474 -37.95 8.31 3.61
CA ASP A 474 -38.39 9.67 3.31
C ASP A 474 -37.87 10.11 1.93
N ALA A 475 -36.67 9.67 1.52
CA ALA A 475 -36.21 9.75 0.14
C ALA A 475 -37.07 8.89 -0.82
N THR A 476 -37.64 7.75 -0.44
CA THR A 476 -38.60 7.03 -1.31
C THR A 476 -39.94 7.77 -1.47
N THR A 477 -40.41 8.50 -0.45
CA THR A 477 -41.57 9.43 -0.59
C THR A 477 -41.21 10.73 -1.31
N PHE A 478 -39.94 11.12 -1.28
CA PHE A 478 -39.38 12.20 -2.09
C PHE A 478 -39.42 11.84 -3.59
N ILE A 479 -39.25 10.56 -3.87
CA ILE A 479 -39.30 9.97 -5.21
C ILE A 479 -40.77 9.77 -5.69
N GLU A 480 -41.69 9.25 -4.88
CA GLU A 480 -43.08 8.97 -5.32
C GLU A 480 -44.09 10.10 -5.08
N GLY A 481 -43.83 11.04 -4.17
CA GLY A 481 -44.83 11.94 -3.60
C GLY A 481 -44.93 13.36 -4.20
N GLY A 482 -43.87 13.87 -4.84
CA GLY A 482 -43.78 15.15 -5.55
C GLY A 482 -44.01 16.44 -4.72
N LEU A 483 -45.04 16.50 -3.86
CA LEU A 483 -45.52 17.74 -3.22
C LEU A 483 -44.86 18.08 -1.88
N ASP A 484 -44.40 17.09 -1.10
CA ASP A 484 -43.74 17.35 0.20
C ASP A 484 -42.22 17.55 0.07
N ALA A 485 -41.58 16.87 -0.89
CA ALA A 485 -40.16 17.00 -1.22
C ALA A 485 -39.79 18.35 -1.82
N GLU A 486 -40.50 18.77 -2.87
CA GLU A 486 -40.34 20.10 -3.47
C GLU A 486 -40.53 21.21 -2.43
N ARG A 487 -41.47 21.01 -1.49
CA ARG A 487 -41.70 21.95 -0.37
C ARG A 487 -40.53 21.98 0.60
N ASP A 488 -40.01 20.84 1.02
CA ASP A 488 -38.90 20.77 1.98
C ASP A 488 -37.58 21.30 1.36
N ILE A 489 -37.33 21.04 0.07
CA ILE A 489 -36.23 21.66 -0.70
C ILE A 489 -36.40 23.19 -0.74
N GLN A 490 -37.61 23.67 -1.07
CA GLN A 490 -37.89 25.11 -1.09
C GLN A 490 -37.70 25.74 0.29
N ILE A 491 -38.09 25.05 1.37
CA ILE A 491 -37.86 25.52 2.74
C ILE A 491 -36.36 25.63 3.03
N VAL A 492 -35.55 24.64 2.65
CA VAL A 492 -34.09 24.70 2.84
C VAL A 492 -33.47 25.81 1.99
N SER A 493 -33.90 25.98 0.74
CA SER A 493 -33.49 27.09 -0.14
C SER A 493 -33.83 28.46 0.45
N ASP A 494 -35.03 28.62 1.00
CA ASP A 494 -35.47 29.86 1.65
C ASP A 494 -34.63 30.14 2.90
N LYS A 495 -34.32 29.10 3.70
CA LYS A 495 -33.45 29.22 4.87
C LYS A 495 -32.01 29.62 4.52
N ILE A 496 -31.46 29.05 3.44
CA ILE A 496 -30.13 29.40 2.92
C ILE A 496 -30.13 30.84 2.42
N SER A 497 -31.14 31.23 1.66
CA SER A 497 -31.30 32.61 1.16
C SER A 497 -31.41 33.61 2.32
N GLY A 498 -32.08 33.25 3.41
CA GLY A 498 -32.19 34.04 4.63
C GLY A 498 -30.85 34.37 5.30
N PHE A 499 -29.83 33.52 5.14
CA PHE A 499 -28.47 33.82 5.65
C PHE A 499 -27.88 35.07 4.99
N TYR A 500 -28.12 35.27 3.70
CA TYR A 500 -27.56 36.37 2.91
C TYR A 500 -28.48 37.58 2.88
N ASP A 501 -29.74 37.36 2.51
CA ASP A 501 -30.70 38.39 2.12
C ASP A 501 -31.80 38.64 3.16
N GLY A 502 -31.74 37.94 4.30
CA GLY A 502 -32.60 38.22 5.46
C GLY A 502 -32.45 39.64 6.00
N ILE A 503 -33.36 40.05 6.89
CA ILE A 503 -33.33 41.40 7.50
C ILE A 503 -32.01 41.61 8.25
N ASN A 504 -31.52 40.55 8.89
CA ASN A 504 -30.23 40.49 9.56
C ASN A 504 -29.23 39.60 8.80
N GLY A 505 -29.42 39.42 7.49
CA GLY A 505 -28.55 38.63 6.63
C GLY A 505 -27.17 39.26 6.45
N ALA A 506 -26.22 38.47 5.93
CA ALA A 506 -24.84 38.89 5.73
C ALA A 506 -24.74 40.13 4.83
N ASN A 507 -25.55 40.23 3.77
CA ASN A 507 -25.54 41.38 2.86
C ASN A 507 -26.01 42.66 3.57
N ALA A 508 -26.95 42.57 4.51
CA ALA A 508 -27.42 43.70 5.31
C ALA A 508 -26.32 44.20 6.28
N VAL A 509 -25.50 43.29 6.82
CA VAL A 509 -24.34 43.65 7.64
C VAL A 509 -23.26 44.33 6.79
N LEU A 510 -22.90 43.75 5.65
CA LEU A 510 -21.87 44.29 4.75
C LEU A 510 -22.28 45.66 4.19
N SER A 511 -23.55 45.83 3.79
CA SER A 511 -24.06 47.12 3.28
C SER A 511 -24.04 48.23 4.34
N LYS A 512 -24.18 47.90 5.63
CA LYS A 512 -24.00 48.89 6.72
C LYS A 512 -22.54 49.35 6.80
N LEU A 513 -21.59 48.42 6.67
CA LEU A 513 -20.16 48.72 6.72
C LEU A 513 -19.66 49.52 5.50
N ASP A 514 -20.27 49.34 4.33
CA ASP A 514 -19.92 50.14 3.13
C ASP A 514 -20.09 51.65 3.35
N ASN A 515 -20.93 52.05 4.31
CA ASN A 515 -21.18 53.45 4.66
C ASN A 515 -20.32 53.95 5.84
N GLU A 516 -19.50 53.08 6.45
CA GLU A 516 -18.60 53.44 7.54
C GLU A 516 -17.29 54.02 7.02
N THR A 517 -16.71 54.97 7.78
CA THR A 517 -15.41 55.58 7.46
C THR A 517 -14.35 55.23 8.49
N VAL A 518 -13.08 55.38 8.10
CA VAL A 518 -11.94 55.23 9.00
C VAL A 518 -11.11 56.51 8.93
N THR A 519 -11.31 57.43 9.87
CA THR A 519 -10.64 58.75 9.86
C THR A 519 -9.55 58.89 10.92
N ASP A 520 -9.55 58.05 11.96
CA ASP A 520 -8.47 58.01 12.96
C ASP A 520 -7.22 57.31 12.43
N GLN A 521 -6.05 57.95 12.59
CA GLN A 521 -4.76 57.37 12.23
C GLN A 521 -4.36 56.17 13.11
N ASN A 522 -5.03 55.97 14.25
CA ASN A 522 -4.85 54.81 15.14
C ASN A 522 -5.96 53.76 14.99
N ALA A 523 -6.80 53.86 13.96
CA ALA A 523 -7.88 52.90 13.72
C ALA A 523 -7.40 51.47 13.48
N ILE A 524 -6.13 51.30 13.09
CA ILE A 524 -5.49 49.99 12.91
C ILE A 524 -4.66 49.65 14.15
N THR A 525 -5.05 48.61 14.86
CA THR A 525 -4.29 48.04 15.97
C THR A 525 -3.68 46.70 15.56
N VAL A 526 -2.38 46.52 15.83
CA VAL A 526 -1.66 45.25 15.62
C VAL A 526 -1.23 44.74 16.99
N SER A 527 -1.52 43.49 17.29
CA SER A 527 -1.14 42.82 18.54
C SER A 527 -0.74 41.38 18.28
N ASN A 528 -0.28 40.66 19.31
CA ASN A 528 -0.01 39.22 19.19
C ASN A 528 -1.26 38.35 18.94
N GLN A 529 -2.47 38.94 18.97
CA GLN A 529 -3.72 38.26 18.61
C GLN A 529 -4.08 38.44 17.13
N GLY A 530 -3.55 39.48 16.47
CA GLY A 530 -3.90 39.78 15.09
C GLY A 530 -3.96 41.28 14.75
N VAL A 531 -4.67 41.59 13.67
CA VAL A 531 -4.87 42.94 13.12
C VAL A 531 -6.33 43.34 13.29
N PHE A 532 -6.58 44.52 13.84
CA PHE A 532 -7.91 45.03 14.16
C PHE A 532 -8.09 46.40 13.52
N ILE A 533 -9.20 46.59 12.80
CA ILE A 533 -9.56 47.85 12.15
C ILE A 533 -10.88 48.31 12.73
N THR A 534 -10.88 49.44 13.43
CA THR A 534 -12.09 50.03 14.01
C THR A 534 -12.54 51.23 13.19
N THR A 535 -13.79 51.20 12.74
CA THR A 535 -14.45 52.28 12.00
C THR A 535 -14.86 53.43 12.92
N ASP A 536 -15.17 54.58 12.35
CA ASP A 536 -15.62 55.78 13.07
C ASP A 536 -16.96 55.53 13.81
N GLY A 537 -17.83 54.67 13.28
CA GLY A 537 -19.05 54.21 13.93
C GLY A 537 -18.85 53.12 15.00
N GLY A 538 -17.62 52.70 15.26
CA GLY A 538 -17.28 51.74 16.33
C GLY A 538 -17.32 50.26 15.92
N TYR A 539 -17.67 49.92 14.68
CA TYR A 539 -17.55 48.54 14.18
C TYR A 539 -16.08 48.14 14.06
N THR A 540 -15.77 46.89 14.37
CA THR A 540 -14.39 46.37 14.30
C THR A 540 -14.30 45.17 13.36
N LEU A 541 -13.41 45.26 12.36
CA LEU A 541 -12.95 44.13 11.56
C LEU A 541 -11.70 43.55 12.22
N SER A 542 -11.76 42.28 12.61
CA SER A 542 -10.68 41.55 13.28
C SER A 542 -10.15 40.45 12.37
N LEU A 543 -8.85 40.44 12.12
CA LEU A 543 -8.11 39.34 11.50
C LEU A 543 -7.25 38.71 12.58
N GLU A 544 -7.69 37.57 13.12
CA GLU A 544 -6.98 36.85 14.18
C GLU A 544 -6.15 35.70 13.63
N PHE A 545 -4.98 35.46 14.23
CA PHE A 545 -4.06 34.39 13.84
C PHE A 545 -3.53 33.67 15.09
N ASN A 546 -3.09 32.42 14.94
CA ASN A 546 -2.38 31.71 16.01
C ASN A 546 -0.89 32.08 15.94
N ASN A 547 -0.28 32.36 17.10
CA ASN A 547 1.16 32.67 17.22
C ASN A 547 1.66 33.84 16.33
N PHE A 548 0.84 34.90 16.18
CA PHE A 548 1.17 36.07 15.36
C PHE A 548 2.31 36.92 15.95
N SER A 549 3.41 37.07 15.21
CA SER A 549 4.67 37.67 15.70
C SER A 549 5.07 39.06 15.12
N PRO A 550 4.17 39.84 14.49
CA PRO A 550 4.25 41.29 14.60
C PRO A 550 3.28 41.77 15.68
N SER A 551 3.77 42.53 16.66
CA SER A 551 2.96 43.18 17.70
C SER A 551 2.84 44.69 17.51
N SER A 552 3.22 45.18 16.32
CA SER A 552 3.12 46.59 15.95
C SER A 552 3.01 46.74 14.43
N LEU A 553 2.41 47.85 13.98
CA LEU A 553 2.28 48.18 12.55
C LEU A 553 3.64 48.21 11.82
N LYS A 554 4.70 48.65 12.49
CA LYS A 554 6.06 48.69 11.93
C LYS A 554 6.64 47.29 11.68
N GLN A 555 6.43 46.35 12.62
CA GLN A 555 6.86 44.96 12.44
C GLN A 555 6.04 44.27 11.35
N LEU A 556 4.74 44.58 11.28
CA LEU A 556 3.88 44.11 10.20
C LEU A 556 4.40 44.63 8.85
N GLN A 557 4.68 45.93 8.71
CA GLN A 557 5.26 46.51 7.49
C GLN A 557 6.55 45.81 7.05
N THR A 558 7.49 45.56 7.96
CA THR A 558 8.73 44.84 7.64
C THR A 558 8.48 43.40 7.20
N MET A 559 7.45 42.74 7.72
CA MET A 559 7.03 41.40 7.30
C MET A 559 6.53 41.40 5.85
N PHE A 560 5.75 42.41 5.46
CA PHE A 560 5.21 42.55 4.09
C PHE A 560 6.23 43.10 3.08
N GLU A 561 7.24 43.88 3.51
CA GLU A 561 8.30 44.41 2.64
C GLU A 561 9.21 43.31 2.05
N GLY A 562 9.22 42.11 2.63
CA GLY A 562 9.97 40.95 2.14
C GLY A 562 9.18 40.00 1.22
N ALA A 563 7.87 40.20 1.08
CA ALA A 563 6.98 39.38 0.27
C ALA A 563 6.69 40.06 -1.07
N ASN A 564 6.69 39.30 -2.18
CA ASN A 564 6.35 39.85 -3.50
C ASN A 564 4.83 39.76 -3.75
N ASP A 565 4.18 38.79 -3.12
CA ASP A 565 2.73 38.57 -3.12
C ASP A 565 2.23 38.34 -1.67
N ILE A 566 0.97 38.68 -1.39
CA ILE A 566 0.30 38.34 -0.13
C ILE A 566 0.26 36.82 0.10
N ASN A 567 0.31 36.04 -0.99
CA ASN A 567 0.37 34.58 -0.96
C ASN A 567 1.72 34.03 -0.46
N ASP A 568 2.80 34.83 -0.50
CA ASP A 568 4.14 34.41 -0.05
C ASP A 568 4.28 34.43 1.48
N ILE A 569 3.24 34.88 2.18
CA ILE A 569 3.27 35.12 3.62
C ILE A 569 2.78 33.86 4.35
N ASN A 570 3.75 33.08 4.83
CA ASN A 570 3.50 31.93 5.68
C ASN A 570 3.49 32.36 7.17
N LEU A 571 2.39 32.11 7.87
CA LEU A 571 2.22 32.45 9.28
C LEU A 571 2.39 31.21 10.15
N SER A 572 3.43 31.20 10.99
CA SER A 572 3.66 30.12 11.96
C SER A 572 2.47 30.00 12.92
N GLY A 573 1.67 28.93 12.81
CA GLY A 573 0.45 28.68 13.60
C GLY A 573 -0.86 28.86 12.83
N GLY A 574 -0.84 29.57 11.71
CA GLY A 574 -1.97 29.72 10.80
C GLY A 574 -3.00 30.79 11.19
N PHE A 575 -3.98 30.97 10.30
CA PHE A 575 -5.14 31.83 10.45
C PHE A 575 -6.08 31.31 11.54
N LYS A 576 -6.87 32.18 12.18
CA LYS A 576 -7.82 31.75 13.22
C LYS A 576 -9.24 32.14 12.84
N LYS A 577 -9.49 33.43 12.59
CA LYS A 577 -10.79 33.92 12.12
C LYS A 577 -10.74 35.35 11.59
N ILE A 578 -11.61 35.66 10.64
CA ILE A 578 -12.07 37.01 10.29
C ILE A 578 -13.37 37.25 11.03
N GLN A 579 -13.50 38.36 11.74
CA GLN A 579 -14.70 38.67 12.50
C GLN A 579 -15.06 40.14 12.38
N ILE A 580 -16.35 40.40 12.20
CA ILE A 580 -16.93 41.74 12.23
C ILE A 580 -17.74 41.84 13.52
N THR A 581 -17.46 42.86 14.33
CA THR A 581 -18.25 43.17 15.53
C THR A 581 -18.87 44.55 15.44
N ASP A 582 -20.02 44.73 16.11
CA ASP A 582 -20.61 46.04 16.33
C ASP A 582 -19.84 46.86 17.40
N GLN A 583 -20.35 48.06 17.67
CA GLN A 583 -19.85 48.99 18.69
C GLN A 583 -19.87 48.44 20.13
N ASP A 584 -20.70 47.44 20.40
CA ASP A 584 -20.84 46.79 21.71
C ASP A 584 -19.97 45.53 21.82
N GLY A 585 -19.26 45.17 20.74
CA GLY A 585 -18.41 43.98 20.65
C GLY A 585 -19.17 42.69 20.30
N SER A 586 -20.45 42.79 19.93
CA SER A 586 -21.25 41.64 19.50
C SER A 586 -20.84 41.21 18.09
N THR A 587 -20.74 39.90 17.86
CA THR A 587 -20.34 39.36 16.56
C THR A 587 -21.47 39.50 15.55
N LEU A 588 -21.19 40.11 14.41
CA LEU A 588 -22.12 40.26 13.30
C LEU A 588 -21.90 39.18 12.23
N LEU A 589 -20.66 38.99 11.81
CA LEU A 589 -20.25 37.94 10.87
C LEU A 589 -18.89 37.39 11.29
N GLN A 590 -18.67 36.10 11.05
CA GLN A 590 -17.42 35.44 11.34
C GLN A 590 -17.09 34.40 10.28
N LEU A 591 -15.85 34.41 9.78
CA LEU A 591 -15.24 33.32 9.02
C LEU A 591 -14.13 32.73 9.88
N SER A 592 -14.15 31.44 10.18
CA SER A 592 -13.18 30.82 11.11
C SER A 592 -12.71 29.45 10.66
N HIS A 593 -11.48 29.07 11.00
CA HIS A 593 -10.99 27.71 10.81
C HIS A 593 -11.24 26.85 12.04
N ASN A 594 -11.56 25.58 11.83
CA ASN A 594 -11.48 24.54 12.85
C ASN A 594 -10.98 23.22 12.25
N SER A 595 -10.89 22.16 13.06
CA SER A 595 -10.41 20.84 12.61
C SER A 595 -11.29 20.16 11.57
N SER A 596 -12.53 20.60 11.42
CA SER A 596 -13.51 20.10 10.45
C SER A 596 -13.60 20.98 9.20
N GLY A 597 -12.78 22.04 9.10
CA GLY A 597 -12.70 22.91 7.94
C GLY A 597 -13.06 24.38 8.23
N ILE A 598 -13.58 25.08 7.22
CA ILE A 598 -13.83 26.53 7.26
C ILE A 598 -15.30 26.80 7.55
N THR A 599 -15.59 27.60 8.58
CA THR A 599 -16.94 27.95 8.99
C THR A 599 -17.27 29.41 8.68
N TRP A 600 -18.36 29.67 7.96
CA TRP A 600 -18.94 30.99 7.79
C TRP A 600 -20.21 31.12 8.63
N LYS A 601 -20.19 32.01 9.61
CA LYS A 601 -21.25 32.18 10.60
C LYS A 601 -21.82 33.59 10.62
N ASN A 602 -23.15 33.68 10.64
CA ASN A 602 -23.95 34.86 10.94
C ASN A 602 -24.77 34.62 12.22
N PRO A 603 -24.24 34.95 13.41
CA PRO A 603 -24.93 34.71 14.68
C PRO A 603 -26.24 35.47 14.85
N ASN A 604 -26.54 36.44 13.98
CA ASN A 604 -27.73 37.28 14.04
C ASN A 604 -28.72 36.97 12.91
N ALA A 605 -28.54 35.85 12.18
CA ALA A 605 -29.51 35.42 11.19
C ALA A 605 -30.93 35.37 11.77
N ASP A 606 -31.93 35.63 10.92
CA ASP A 606 -33.32 35.62 11.35
C ASP A 606 -33.69 34.21 11.86
N ALA A 607 -34.54 34.13 12.90
CA ALA A 607 -34.83 32.86 13.57
C ALA A 607 -35.33 31.78 12.59
N GLY A 608 -34.75 30.58 12.67
CA GLY A 608 -35.05 29.45 11.78
C GLY A 608 -34.40 29.51 10.40
N MET A 609 -33.63 30.56 10.07
CA MET A 609 -32.79 30.63 8.88
C MET A 609 -31.43 29.98 9.14
N VAL A 610 -30.69 29.67 8.08
CA VAL A 610 -29.30 29.21 8.21
C VAL A 610 -28.49 30.32 8.89
N ASP A 611 -27.72 29.94 9.91
CA ASP A 611 -26.80 30.83 10.63
C ASP A 611 -25.34 30.43 10.43
N THR A 612 -25.07 29.22 9.95
CA THR A 612 -23.72 28.67 9.80
C THR A 612 -23.62 27.83 8.54
N PHE A 613 -22.60 28.10 7.72
CA PHE A 613 -22.09 27.19 6.70
C PHE A 613 -20.77 26.59 7.16
N LEU A 614 -20.55 25.30 6.89
CA LEU A 614 -19.30 24.60 7.09
C LEU A 614 -18.82 24.05 5.74
N LEU A 615 -17.60 24.40 5.39
CA LEU A 615 -16.86 23.80 4.29
C LEU A 615 -15.94 22.75 4.88
N LYS A 616 -16.19 21.48 4.55
CA LYS A 616 -15.45 20.33 5.08
C LYS A 616 -14.17 20.14 4.27
N GLY A 617 -13.07 19.85 4.95
CA GLY A 617 -11.79 19.64 4.29
C GLY A 617 -10.59 19.92 5.20
N SER A 618 -9.44 19.37 4.81
CA SER A 618 -8.16 19.61 5.46
C SER A 618 -7.45 20.81 4.80
N PHE A 619 -7.54 21.98 5.43
CA PHE A 619 -6.85 23.19 4.94
C PHE A 619 -5.56 23.44 5.74
N GLU A 620 -4.49 23.93 5.09
CA GLU A 620 -3.19 24.25 5.73
C GLU A 620 -3.26 25.44 6.71
N ASN A 621 -4.44 26.03 6.84
CA ASN A 621 -4.74 27.15 7.72
C ASN A 621 -3.89 28.39 7.39
N GLN A 622 -3.54 28.62 6.14
CA GLN A 622 -2.78 29.79 5.68
C GLN A 622 -3.71 30.85 5.08
N ILE A 623 -3.25 32.11 5.05
CA ILE A 623 -4.00 33.21 4.39
C ILE A 623 -4.30 32.86 2.92
N LYS A 624 -3.36 32.17 2.26
CA LYS A 624 -3.50 31.70 0.88
C LYS A 624 -4.71 30.78 0.71
N ASP A 625 -5.01 29.89 1.65
CA ASP A 625 -6.14 28.95 1.54
C ASP A 625 -7.48 29.69 1.48
N TYR A 626 -7.65 30.75 2.29
CA TYR A 626 -8.84 31.60 2.26
C TYR A 626 -8.94 32.44 1.00
N ILE A 627 -7.81 32.97 0.52
CA ILE A 627 -7.75 33.78 -0.69
C ILE A 627 -8.04 32.92 -1.93
N ASP A 628 -7.42 31.75 -2.01
CA ASP A 628 -7.62 30.80 -3.09
C ASP A 628 -9.03 30.26 -3.06
N PHE A 629 -9.58 29.95 -1.88
CA PHE A 629 -10.99 29.62 -1.72
C PHE A 629 -11.92 30.68 -2.35
N ILE A 630 -11.80 31.95 -1.93
CA ILE A 630 -12.66 33.03 -2.44
C ILE A 630 -12.45 33.24 -3.94
N LYS A 631 -11.20 33.23 -4.41
CA LYS A 631 -10.87 33.41 -5.83
C LYS A 631 -11.34 32.25 -6.69
N ASN A 632 -11.21 31.02 -6.20
CA ASN A 632 -11.61 29.83 -6.93
C ASN A 632 -13.14 29.76 -6.96
N ILE A 633 -13.85 30.06 -5.87
CA ILE A 633 -15.31 30.20 -5.91
C ILE A 633 -15.73 31.29 -6.89
N ASP A 634 -15.11 32.48 -6.88
CA ASP A 634 -15.46 33.57 -7.80
C ASP A 634 -15.10 33.22 -9.25
N ALA A 635 -13.98 32.53 -9.48
CA ALA A 635 -13.55 32.07 -10.79
C ALA A 635 -14.48 30.99 -11.33
N VAL A 636 -14.92 30.04 -10.51
CA VAL A 636 -15.89 29.03 -10.90
C VAL A 636 -17.25 29.70 -11.12
N ALA A 637 -17.77 30.46 -10.15
CA ALA A 637 -19.05 31.19 -10.25
C ALA A 637 -19.18 32.08 -11.51
N ASN A 638 -18.07 32.69 -11.98
CA ASN A 638 -18.07 33.56 -13.15
C ASN A 638 -17.65 32.89 -14.48
N ASN A 639 -16.98 31.74 -14.45
CA ASN A 639 -16.56 31.01 -15.66
C ASN A 639 -17.39 29.76 -15.95
N LEU A 640 -18.28 29.38 -15.04
CA LEU A 640 -19.32 28.39 -15.26
C LEU A 640 -20.11 28.78 -16.54
N PRO A 641 -20.09 27.96 -17.60
CA PRO A 641 -21.04 28.08 -18.71
C PRO A 641 -22.47 28.27 -18.19
N SER A 642 -23.38 28.85 -18.98
CA SER A 642 -24.79 29.04 -18.57
C SER A 642 -25.58 27.72 -18.34
N GLN A 643 -24.89 26.58 -18.32
CA GLN A 643 -25.35 25.19 -18.29
C GLN A 643 -24.41 24.29 -17.45
N SER A 644 -23.46 24.85 -16.70
CA SER A 644 -22.60 24.05 -15.83
C SER A 644 -23.22 23.84 -14.46
N THR A 645 -22.86 22.73 -13.87
CA THR A 645 -23.65 21.99 -12.91
C THR A 645 -22.99 22.03 -11.51
N TYR A 646 -23.73 21.59 -10.49
CA TYR A 646 -23.25 21.63 -9.10
C TYR A 646 -22.06 20.68 -8.85
N MET A 647 -22.00 19.52 -9.53
CA MET A 647 -20.86 18.59 -9.38
C MET A 647 -19.62 19.04 -10.14
N ASN A 648 -19.74 19.69 -11.31
CA ASN A 648 -18.59 20.36 -11.94
C ASN A 648 -18.02 21.47 -11.05
N LEU A 649 -18.89 22.23 -10.37
CA LEU A 649 -18.46 23.20 -9.36
C LEU A 649 -17.74 22.50 -8.19
N ILE A 650 -18.24 21.37 -7.70
CA ILE A 650 -17.60 20.60 -6.63
C ILE A 650 -16.28 19.98 -7.11
N GLU A 651 -16.19 19.38 -8.29
CA GLU A 651 -14.97 18.79 -8.84
C GLU A 651 -13.89 19.84 -9.08
N GLU A 652 -14.26 20.98 -9.69
CA GLU A 652 -13.34 22.11 -9.87
C GLU A 652 -12.89 22.66 -8.51
N LEU A 653 -13.77 22.72 -7.51
CA LEU A 653 -13.41 23.13 -6.15
C LEU A 653 -12.55 22.06 -5.46
N THR A 654 -12.88 20.78 -5.48
CA THR A 654 -12.12 19.69 -4.87
C THR A 654 -10.73 19.58 -5.48
N ALA A 655 -10.59 19.72 -6.79
CA ALA A 655 -9.30 19.76 -7.49
C ALA A 655 -8.43 20.97 -7.11
N LEU A 656 -9.05 22.09 -6.72
CA LEU A 656 -8.35 23.34 -6.39
C LEU A 656 -8.10 23.55 -4.88
N ILE A 657 -8.95 23.01 -4.00
CA ILE A 657 -8.95 23.29 -2.56
C ILE A 657 -9.20 22.07 -1.64
N GLN A 658 -9.20 20.82 -2.13
CA GLN A 658 -9.42 19.60 -1.32
C GLN A 658 -10.71 19.65 -0.46
N LEU A 659 -11.81 20.04 -1.09
CA LEU A 659 -13.12 20.10 -0.44
C LEU A 659 -13.69 18.68 -0.25
N GLU A 660 -13.98 18.31 1.00
CA GLU A 660 -14.61 17.03 1.40
C GLU A 660 -16.14 17.15 1.50
N GLY A 661 -16.69 18.36 1.38
CA GLY A 661 -18.13 18.59 1.45
C GLY A 661 -18.54 19.98 1.92
N ILE A 662 -19.84 20.23 1.97
CA ILE A 662 -20.45 21.48 2.44
C ILE A 662 -21.67 21.14 3.28
N SER A 663 -21.85 21.83 4.41
CA SER A 663 -23.10 21.75 5.16
C SER A 663 -23.60 23.11 5.61
N ALA A 664 -24.90 23.20 5.82
CA ALA A 664 -25.59 24.38 6.33
C ALA A 664 -26.37 24.01 7.59
N SER A 665 -26.32 24.87 8.61
CA SER A 665 -27.00 24.66 9.88
C SER A 665 -27.81 25.88 10.31
N SER A 666 -28.92 25.60 10.98
CA SER A 666 -29.82 26.57 11.61
C SER A 666 -30.02 26.17 13.07
N ASP A 667 -29.76 27.09 14.00
CA ASP A 667 -29.87 26.90 15.45
C ASP A 667 -29.09 25.66 15.95
N GLY A 668 -27.94 25.39 15.33
CA GLY A 668 -27.07 24.26 15.65
C GLY A 668 -27.54 22.90 15.11
N LYS A 669 -28.57 22.87 14.27
CA LYS A 669 -29.01 21.67 13.54
C LYS A 669 -28.65 21.79 12.07
N THR A 670 -28.03 20.75 11.52
CA THR A 670 -27.82 20.64 10.07
C THR A 670 -29.17 20.59 9.36
N VAL A 671 -29.32 21.38 8.30
CA VAL A 671 -30.52 21.40 7.44
C VAL A 671 -30.22 20.95 6.01
N PHE A 672 -28.94 20.95 5.66
CA PHE A 672 -28.37 20.50 4.40
C PHE A 672 -26.96 20.01 4.70
N ASP A 673 -26.61 18.83 4.22
CA ASP A 673 -25.28 18.25 4.31
C ASP A 673 -24.93 17.58 3.00
N PHE A 674 -23.77 17.87 2.46
CA PHE A 674 -23.21 17.23 1.30
C PHE A 674 -21.78 16.82 1.65
N THR A 675 -21.44 15.55 1.44
CA THR A 675 -20.12 14.98 1.73
C THR A 675 -19.64 14.12 0.57
N VAL A 676 -18.35 14.22 0.28
CA VAL A 676 -17.61 13.37 -0.67
C VAL A 676 -16.43 12.78 0.08
N ASP A 677 -16.36 11.45 0.19
CA ASP A 677 -15.28 10.73 0.86
C ASP A 677 -14.91 9.47 0.07
N TYR A 678 -13.65 9.28 -0.34
CA TYR A 678 -13.10 8.10 -1.05
C TYR A 678 -14.11 7.13 -1.69
N GLY A 679 -14.80 7.58 -2.76
CA GLY A 679 -15.73 6.73 -3.50
C GLY A 679 -17.16 6.65 -2.90
N GLU A 680 -17.52 7.56 -2.01
CA GLU A 680 -18.84 7.74 -1.41
C GLU A 680 -19.27 9.22 -1.53
N LEU A 681 -20.50 9.42 -2.00
CA LEU A 681 -21.19 10.70 -2.15
C LEU A 681 -22.45 10.66 -1.29
N SER A 682 -22.56 11.55 -0.31
CA SER A 682 -23.71 11.62 0.59
C SER A 682 -24.38 12.99 0.50
N LEU A 683 -25.71 12.99 0.34
CA LEU A 683 -26.57 14.17 0.40
C LEU A 683 -27.66 13.97 1.45
N VAL A 684 -27.75 14.89 2.39
CA VAL A 684 -28.78 14.93 3.43
C VAL A 684 -29.51 16.27 3.40
N ILE A 685 -30.84 16.23 3.34
CA ILE A 685 -31.73 17.40 3.40
C ILE A 685 -32.71 17.20 4.54
N SER A 686 -32.75 18.13 5.50
CA SER A 686 -33.68 17.99 6.62
C SER A 686 -35.11 18.36 6.22
N GLY A 687 -36.00 17.39 6.32
CA GLY A 687 -37.42 17.53 6.04
C GLY A 687 -38.27 17.78 7.30
N THR A 688 -39.54 18.10 7.07
CA THR A 688 -40.52 18.34 8.14
C THR A 688 -41.10 17.04 8.73
N GLY A 689 -40.98 15.93 8.00
CA GLY A 689 -41.39 14.56 8.41
C GLY A 689 -40.23 13.62 8.79
N GLY A 690 -38.99 14.00 8.49
CA GLY A 690 -37.76 13.22 8.68
C GLY A 690 -36.68 13.73 7.70
N ASP A 691 -35.45 13.22 7.82
CA ASP A 691 -34.33 13.65 6.96
C ASP A 691 -34.32 12.83 5.66
N HIS A 692 -34.20 13.52 4.53
CA HIS A 692 -34.02 12.92 3.21
C HIS A 692 -32.54 12.63 3.02
N ARG A 693 -32.17 11.36 2.83
CA ARG A 693 -30.77 10.94 2.66
C ARG A 693 -30.60 10.12 1.39
N VAL A 694 -29.57 10.47 0.63
CA VAL A 694 -29.12 9.77 -0.58
C VAL A 694 -27.62 9.54 -0.43
N ASP A 695 -27.22 8.27 -0.36
CA ASP A 695 -25.81 7.88 -0.36
C ASP A 695 -25.51 7.06 -1.63
N LEU A 696 -24.40 7.38 -2.29
CA LEU A 696 -23.93 6.77 -3.52
C LEU A 696 -22.49 6.32 -3.31
N SER A 697 -22.22 5.02 -3.36
CA SER A 697 -20.90 4.46 -3.11
C SER A 697 -20.45 3.56 -4.26
N VAL A 698 -19.18 3.62 -4.63
CA VAL A 698 -18.57 2.74 -5.64
C VAL A 698 -17.26 2.21 -5.05
N ASN A 699 -17.10 0.90 -5.05
CA ASN A 699 -15.94 0.23 -4.43
C ASN A 699 -14.63 0.31 -5.24
N ALA A 700 -14.41 1.30 -6.12
CA ALA A 700 -13.25 1.34 -7.01
C ALA A 700 -12.58 2.72 -7.14
N ASP A 701 -11.25 2.70 -7.34
CA ASP A 701 -10.40 3.85 -7.77
C ASP A 701 -10.84 4.43 -9.14
N GLU A 702 -11.78 3.79 -9.84
CA GLU A 702 -12.37 4.23 -11.12
C GLU A 702 -13.59 5.17 -10.99
N PHE A 703 -13.87 5.72 -9.80
CA PHE A 703 -14.99 6.66 -9.57
C PHE A 703 -15.09 7.76 -10.66
N GLN A 704 -13.94 8.31 -11.08
CA GLN A 704 -13.90 9.36 -12.12
C GLN A 704 -14.35 8.91 -13.52
N ASN A 705 -14.24 7.62 -13.85
CA ASN A 705 -14.77 7.08 -15.12
C ASN A 705 -16.26 6.76 -15.03
N LEU A 706 -16.78 6.58 -13.82
CA LEU A 706 -18.17 6.21 -13.56
C LEU A 706 -19.09 7.41 -13.46
N ASP A 707 -18.63 8.48 -12.81
CA ASP A 707 -19.36 9.75 -12.67
C ASP A 707 -19.82 10.25 -14.03
N ASN A 708 -18.86 10.35 -14.96
CA ASN A 708 -19.12 10.80 -16.33
C ASN A 708 -20.12 9.90 -17.06
N GLN A 709 -20.13 8.58 -16.81
CA GLN A 709 -21.02 7.65 -17.50
C GLN A 709 -22.44 7.68 -16.96
N LEU A 710 -22.64 7.80 -15.64
CA LEU A 710 -23.96 7.89 -15.01
C LEU A 710 -24.62 9.24 -15.32
N ILE A 711 -23.83 10.31 -15.25
CA ILE A 711 -24.19 11.69 -15.62
C ILE A 711 -24.59 11.79 -17.10
N ASP A 712 -23.76 11.27 -18.00
CA ASP A 712 -24.06 11.27 -19.44
C ASP A 712 -25.32 10.46 -19.76
N LEU A 713 -25.60 9.41 -18.98
CA LEU A 713 -26.77 8.55 -19.19
C LEU A 713 -28.08 9.16 -18.70
N ALA A 714 -28.05 9.87 -17.57
CA ALA A 714 -29.18 10.66 -17.09
C ALA A 714 -29.57 11.79 -18.07
N GLY A 715 -28.68 12.10 -19.04
CA GLY A 715 -28.86 13.16 -20.03
C GLY A 715 -28.23 14.49 -19.59
N GLY A 716 -27.28 14.41 -18.66
CA GLY A 716 -26.63 15.54 -18.00
C GLY A 716 -26.95 15.58 -16.53
N GLU A 717 -26.14 16.30 -15.76
CA GLU A 717 -26.25 16.33 -14.29
C GLU A 717 -27.53 17.02 -13.82
N ASP A 718 -28.04 18.01 -14.56
CA ASP A 718 -29.33 18.63 -14.26
C ASP A 718 -30.44 17.59 -14.29
N GLN A 719 -30.37 16.63 -15.23
CA GLN A 719 -31.31 15.51 -15.24
C GLN A 719 -30.97 14.50 -14.16
N LEU A 720 -29.70 14.19 -13.85
CA LEU A 720 -29.38 13.30 -12.73
C LEU A 720 -29.93 13.87 -11.40
N PHE A 721 -29.76 15.16 -11.14
CA PHE A 721 -30.31 15.85 -9.98
C PHE A 721 -31.83 15.94 -10.07
N ASP A 722 -32.43 16.31 -11.21
CA ASP A 722 -33.89 16.27 -11.37
C ASP A 722 -34.40 14.85 -11.08
N MET A 723 -33.71 13.81 -11.52
CA MET A 723 -34.07 12.41 -11.27
C MET A 723 -33.88 12.00 -9.80
N ILE A 724 -32.84 12.50 -9.11
CA ILE A 724 -32.67 12.36 -7.65
C ILE A 724 -33.80 13.08 -6.91
N LEU A 725 -34.13 14.31 -7.33
CA LEU A 725 -35.07 15.24 -6.67
C LEU A 725 -36.56 14.98 -6.98
N THR A 726 -36.86 14.35 -8.13
CA THR A 726 -38.24 14.08 -8.62
C THR A 726 -38.60 12.61 -8.66
N GLY A 727 -37.69 11.73 -8.28
CA GLY A 727 -38.00 10.31 -8.15
C GLY A 727 -37.84 9.44 -9.36
N GLN A 728 -37.04 9.87 -10.31
CA GLN A 728 -36.80 9.11 -11.53
C GLN A 728 -35.46 8.36 -11.50
N LEU A 729 -34.72 8.42 -10.39
CA LEU A 729 -33.40 7.80 -10.23
C LEU A 729 -33.44 6.28 -10.43
N SER A 730 -34.48 5.60 -9.92
CA SER A 730 -34.69 4.15 -10.11
C SER A 730 -34.77 3.77 -11.59
N ASP A 731 -35.52 4.53 -12.40
CA ASP A 731 -35.68 4.31 -13.83
C ASP A 731 -34.39 4.57 -14.64
N ALA A 732 -33.57 5.56 -14.23
CA ALA A 732 -32.25 5.79 -14.82
C ALA A 732 -31.30 4.65 -14.53
N VAL A 733 -31.23 4.22 -13.26
CA VAL A 733 -30.32 3.17 -12.80
C VAL A 733 -30.69 1.83 -13.47
N LEU A 734 -31.98 1.53 -13.68
CA LEU A 734 -32.42 0.40 -14.50
C LEU A 734 -31.96 0.52 -15.96
N ASN A 735 -32.09 1.69 -16.57
CA ASN A 735 -31.61 1.93 -17.94
C ASN A 735 -30.07 1.89 -18.06
N PHE A 736 -29.36 2.18 -16.97
CA PHE A 736 -27.91 2.06 -16.86
C PHE A 736 -27.49 0.59 -16.80
N TYR A 737 -28.11 -0.19 -15.92
CA TYR A 737 -27.90 -1.64 -15.78
C TYR A 737 -28.04 -2.38 -17.11
N ASP A 738 -29.09 -2.08 -17.90
CA ASP A 738 -29.32 -2.70 -19.20
C ASP A 738 -28.26 -2.37 -20.26
N ARG A 739 -27.42 -1.35 -20.03
CA ARG A 739 -26.47 -0.81 -21.02
C ARG A 739 -25.00 -0.95 -20.63
N THR A 740 -24.67 -1.17 -19.35
CA THR A 740 -23.29 -1.31 -18.88
C THR A 740 -22.97 -2.75 -18.47
N SER A 741 -22.12 -3.42 -19.26
CA SER A 741 -21.63 -4.78 -18.98
C SER A 741 -20.40 -4.83 -18.05
N ASN A 742 -20.12 -3.73 -17.33
CA ASN A 742 -18.82 -3.50 -16.70
C ASN A 742 -18.83 -3.56 -15.16
N PHE A 743 -20.00 -3.77 -14.53
CA PHE A 743 -20.07 -3.99 -13.08
C PHE A 743 -20.38 -5.44 -12.81
N ASP A 744 -19.72 -5.99 -11.79
CA ASP A 744 -19.95 -7.35 -11.35
C ASP A 744 -21.20 -7.44 -10.47
N ASN A 745 -21.58 -6.35 -9.77
CA ASN A 745 -22.82 -6.26 -8.99
C ASN A 745 -23.32 -4.80 -8.83
N ILE A 746 -24.64 -4.59 -8.75
CA ILE A 746 -25.26 -3.31 -8.32
C ILE A 746 -26.17 -3.62 -7.13
N GLU A 747 -25.95 -2.95 -6.00
CA GLU A 747 -26.72 -3.13 -4.77
C GLU A 747 -27.56 -1.87 -4.48
N LEU A 748 -28.88 -2.04 -4.35
CA LEU A 748 -29.78 -0.99 -3.88
C LEU A 748 -30.18 -1.29 -2.44
N GLU A 749 -29.82 -0.42 -1.51
CA GLU A 749 -30.23 -0.47 -0.10
C GLU A 749 -31.35 0.54 0.15
N LEU A 750 -32.47 0.09 0.71
CA LEU A 750 -33.57 0.95 1.14
C LEU A 750 -33.66 0.94 2.67
N GLY A 751 -33.20 2.03 3.28
CA GLY A 751 -33.19 2.22 4.73
C GLY A 751 -34.44 2.94 5.24
N TYR A 752 -35.09 2.44 6.29
CA TYR A 752 -36.12 3.18 7.01
C TYR A 752 -35.48 3.88 8.21
N ASP A 753 -35.48 5.21 8.28
CA ASP A 753 -35.06 5.94 9.48
C ASP A 753 -36.26 6.52 10.27
N PHE A 754 -36.25 6.39 11.59
CA PHE A 754 -37.14 7.16 12.46
C PHE A 754 -36.37 7.77 13.62
N ALA A 755 -36.38 9.10 13.70
CA ALA A 755 -35.69 9.86 14.75
C ALA A 755 -34.18 9.54 14.85
N GLY A 756 -33.52 9.29 13.70
CA GLY A 756 -32.08 9.01 13.62
C GLY A 756 -31.69 7.58 14.01
N LYS A 757 -32.62 6.63 13.93
CA LYS A 757 -32.36 5.19 14.06
C LYS A 757 -32.91 4.46 12.85
N GLU A 758 -32.04 3.68 12.23
CA GLU A 758 -32.37 2.78 11.12
C GLU A 758 -33.22 1.62 11.64
N LEU A 759 -34.38 1.40 11.02
CA LEU A 759 -35.44 0.48 11.44
C LEU A 759 -35.56 -0.74 10.53
N ILE A 760 -35.28 -0.60 9.24
CA ILE A 760 -35.38 -1.64 8.21
C ILE A 760 -34.34 -1.34 7.14
N ASP A 761 -33.56 -2.34 6.75
CA ASP A 761 -32.66 -2.30 5.61
C ASP A 761 -33.09 -3.39 4.60
N ILE A 762 -33.19 -3.03 3.31
CA ILE A 762 -33.59 -3.90 2.22
C ILE A 762 -32.52 -3.80 1.14
N SER A 763 -31.73 -4.86 0.95
CA SER A 763 -30.75 -4.95 -0.12
C SER A 763 -31.32 -5.72 -1.32
N VAL A 764 -31.13 -5.15 -2.52
CA VAL A 764 -31.53 -5.73 -3.81
C VAL A 764 -30.31 -5.75 -4.75
N THR A 765 -29.92 -6.94 -5.19
CA THR A 765 -28.76 -7.18 -6.05
C THR A 765 -29.10 -7.43 -7.54
N ASP A 766 -30.39 -7.53 -7.89
CA ASP A 766 -30.90 -7.69 -9.27
C ASP A 766 -32.08 -6.75 -9.54
N LEU A 767 -31.79 -5.57 -10.12
CA LEU A 767 -32.77 -4.49 -10.34
C LEU A 767 -33.81 -4.82 -11.43
N SER A 768 -33.54 -5.79 -12.31
CA SER A 768 -34.43 -6.15 -13.44
C SER A 768 -35.78 -6.75 -13.00
N LYS A 769 -35.91 -7.08 -11.71
CA LYS A 769 -37.11 -7.68 -11.11
C LYS A 769 -37.86 -6.74 -10.16
N ILE A 770 -37.39 -5.48 -10.02
CA ILE A 770 -38.09 -4.43 -9.25
C ILE A 770 -39.45 -4.06 -9.89
N GLU A 771 -39.66 -4.31 -11.19
CA GLU A 771 -40.97 -4.14 -11.86
C GLU A 771 -42.12 -4.90 -11.16
N GLY A 772 -41.83 -5.87 -10.28
CA GLY A 772 -42.82 -6.59 -9.47
C GLY A 772 -43.11 -6.00 -8.07
N LEU A 773 -42.32 -5.03 -7.60
CA LEU A 773 -42.51 -4.33 -6.32
C LEU A 773 -43.41 -3.10 -6.46
N GLU A 774 -43.42 -2.48 -7.63
CA GLU A 774 -44.39 -1.43 -7.94
C GLU A 774 -45.81 -2.02 -7.91
N THR A 775 -46.65 -1.44 -7.05
CA THR A 775 -48.13 -1.52 -6.98
C THR A 775 -48.81 -2.43 -5.94
N ASP A 776 -48.12 -3.24 -5.12
CA ASP A 776 -48.83 -3.98 -4.06
C ASP A 776 -48.22 -3.90 -2.65
N PRO A 777 -48.56 -2.85 -1.86
CA PRO A 777 -48.21 -2.79 -0.43
C PRO A 777 -48.77 -3.96 0.41
N PHE A 778 -49.63 -4.83 -0.15
CA PHE A 778 -50.00 -6.09 0.50
C PHE A 778 -48.86 -7.11 0.58
N ILE A 779 -47.82 -7.04 -0.26
CA ILE A 779 -46.70 -8.00 -0.22
C ILE A 779 -45.87 -7.84 1.06
N LEU A 780 -45.53 -6.59 1.43
CA LEU A 780 -44.85 -6.28 2.69
C LEU A 780 -45.72 -6.61 3.92
N LYS A 781 -47.04 -6.37 3.84
CA LYS A 781 -48.00 -6.74 4.89
C LYS A 781 -48.12 -8.25 5.09
N ASN A 782 -47.96 -9.04 4.03
CA ASN A 782 -47.96 -10.51 4.10
C ASN A 782 -46.61 -11.08 4.56
N LEU A 783 -45.48 -10.42 4.26
CA LEU A 783 -44.16 -10.80 4.80
C LEU A 783 -44.07 -10.57 6.33
N LEU A 784 -44.73 -9.53 6.84
CA LEU A 784 -44.73 -9.18 8.28
C LEU A 784 -45.72 -10.00 9.13
N VAL A 785 -46.57 -10.84 8.55
CA VAL A 785 -47.66 -11.54 9.27
C VAL A 785 -47.67 -13.05 9.00
N GLU A 786 -46.57 -13.74 9.31
CA GLU A 786 -46.60 -15.17 9.68
C GLU A 786 -45.58 -15.47 10.77
N ASP A 787 -45.94 -15.26 12.04
CA ASP A 787 -45.99 -16.33 13.07
C ASP A 787 -46.47 -15.74 14.41
N THR A 788 -47.66 -16.16 14.82
CA THR A 788 -48.13 -16.03 16.20
C THR A 788 -47.83 -17.33 16.94
N SER A 789 -46.61 -17.54 17.45
CA SER A 789 -46.40 -18.43 18.59
C SER A 789 -45.12 -18.20 19.40
N SER A 790 -45.37 -18.06 20.71
CA SER A 790 -44.47 -18.05 21.87
C SER A 790 -43.06 -18.65 21.69
N ASN A 791 -42.05 -17.78 21.59
CA ASN A 791 -40.98 -17.59 22.59
C ASN A 791 -39.94 -16.66 21.97
N GLY A 792 -39.65 -15.55 22.65
CA GLY A 792 -38.88 -14.42 22.13
C GLY A 792 -37.54 -14.77 21.49
N VAL A 793 -37.18 -13.90 20.56
CA VAL A 793 -35.99 -13.85 19.68
C VAL A 793 -36.13 -14.63 18.37
N GLN A 794 -36.38 -13.88 17.29
CA GLN A 794 -35.95 -14.18 15.92
C GLN A 794 -35.60 -12.84 15.25
N ILE A 795 -34.32 -12.64 14.91
CA ILE A 795 -33.94 -11.81 13.76
C ILE A 795 -34.45 -12.63 12.57
N THR A 796 -35.51 -12.16 11.92
CA THR A 796 -36.09 -12.91 10.80
C THR A 796 -35.45 -12.36 9.53
N THR A 797 -34.32 -12.92 9.13
CA THR A 797 -33.85 -12.77 7.75
C THR A 797 -34.88 -13.49 6.87
N LEU A 798 -35.72 -12.73 6.17
CA LEU A 798 -36.67 -13.28 5.21
C LEU A 798 -35.95 -13.43 3.87
N SER A 799 -35.14 -14.48 3.74
CA SER A 799 -34.59 -14.88 2.44
C SER A 799 -35.66 -15.62 1.65
N ASN A 800 -36.03 -15.07 0.48
CA ASN A 800 -36.72 -15.85 -0.54
C ASN A 800 -35.80 -17.03 -0.93
N PRO A 801 -36.29 -18.27 -1.13
CA PRO A 801 -35.48 -19.45 -1.48
C PRO A 801 -34.63 -19.39 -2.78
N THR A 802 -34.46 -18.22 -3.39
CA THR A 802 -33.61 -17.97 -4.55
C THR A 802 -32.42 -17.04 -4.28
N ASP A 803 -32.14 -16.64 -3.03
CA ASP A 803 -31.01 -15.76 -2.64
C ASP A 803 -31.08 -14.29 -3.14
N GLU A 804 -32.25 -13.81 -3.57
CA GLU A 804 -32.34 -12.60 -4.44
C GLU A 804 -32.85 -11.29 -3.78
N ILE A 805 -33.39 -11.31 -2.55
CA ILE A 805 -33.77 -10.11 -1.78
C ILE A 805 -33.52 -10.41 -0.30
N GLU A 806 -32.73 -9.59 0.39
CA GLU A 806 -32.47 -9.71 1.82
C GLU A 806 -33.08 -8.53 2.58
N VAL A 807 -33.92 -8.83 3.57
CA VAL A 807 -34.54 -7.82 4.45
C VAL A 807 -34.00 -8.01 5.85
N ASN A 808 -33.26 -7.03 6.34
CA ASN A 808 -32.62 -7.03 7.65
C ASN A 808 -33.31 -6.02 8.58
N LEU A 809 -33.76 -6.49 9.75
CA LEU A 809 -34.32 -5.65 10.81
C LEU A 809 -33.23 -5.39 11.85
N VAL A 810 -32.70 -4.17 11.90
CA VAL A 810 -31.59 -3.79 12.79
C VAL A 810 -32.12 -2.91 13.93
N GLY A 811 -31.65 -3.12 15.17
CA GLY A 811 -31.61 -2.03 16.15
C GLY A 811 -32.61 -1.97 17.32
N PHE A 812 -33.10 -3.10 17.87
CA PHE A 812 -33.94 -3.07 19.08
C PHE A 812 -33.42 -3.88 20.28
N ASP A 813 -33.30 -3.23 21.44
CA ASP A 813 -33.31 -3.91 22.74
C ASP A 813 -34.75 -4.37 23.04
N THR A 814 -34.91 -5.63 23.41
CA THR A 814 -36.19 -6.32 23.69
C THR A 814 -37.12 -5.56 24.63
N ASP A 815 -36.58 -4.77 25.55
CA ASP A 815 -37.35 -4.01 26.52
C ASP A 815 -37.94 -2.71 25.94
N GLU A 816 -37.28 -2.05 24.99
CA GLU A 816 -37.78 -0.82 24.34
C GLU A 816 -38.89 -1.13 23.34
N VAL A 817 -38.79 -2.22 22.57
CA VAL A 817 -39.86 -2.69 21.67
C VAL A 817 -41.07 -3.14 22.46
N THR A 818 -40.85 -3.88 23.55
CA THR A 818 -41.95 -4.31 24.41
C THR A 818 -42.62 -3.10 25.07
N GLN A 819 -41.88 -2.05 25.41
CA GLN A 819 -42.43 -0.83 25.99
C GLN A 819 -43.13 0.06 24.95
N ALA A 820 -42.62 0.18 23.73
CA ALA A 820 -43.28 0.86 22.62
C ALA A 820 -44.57 0.14 22.18
N ILE A 821 -44.51 -1.18 22.00
CA ILE A 821 -45.67 -2.03 21.69
C ILE A 821 -46.70 -1.98 22.81
N ASN A 822 -46.30 -2.02 24.09
CA ASN A 822 -47.25 -1.93 25.21
C ASN A 822 -47.81 -0.51 25.44
N THR A 823 -47.07 0.53 25.07
CA THR A 823 -47.56 1.92 25.11
C THR A 823 -48.58 2.17 24.00
N VAL A 824 -48.41 1.54 22.84
CA VAL A 824 -49.34 1.60 21.70
C VAL A 824 -50.53 0.64 21.87
N ALA A 825 -50.34 -0.55 22.45
CA ALA A 825 -51.41 -1.51 22.75
C ALA A 825 -52.34 -1.08 23.90
N ALA A 826 -51.98 -0.01 24.62
CA ALA A 826 -52.87 0.68 25.55
C ALA A 826 -53.93 1.54 24.84
N TYR A 827 -53.77 1.79 23.54
CA TYR A 827 -54.80 2.30 22.63
C TYR A 827 -55.46 1.14 21.88
N ASP A 828 -56.75 1.30 21.59
CA ASP A 828 -57.64 0.27 21.04
C ASP A 828 -56.99 -0.45 19.84
N PRO A 829 -57.00 -1.79 19.75
CA PRO A 829 -56.41 -2.52 18.63
C PRO A 829 -57.05 -2.21 17.25
N ASN A 830 -58.18 -1.50 17.21
CA ASN A 830 -58.70 -0.94 15.96
C ASN A 830 -57.98 0.35 15.50
N ASP A 831 -57.19 1.00 16.36
CA ASP A 831 -56.39 2.19 16.03
C ASP A 831 -55.02 1.83 15.43
N PHE A 832 -54.49 0.62 15.59
CA PHE A 832 -53.20 0.25 14.98
C PHE A 832 -53.29 0.22 13.44
N GLY A 833 -54.45 -0.18 12.91
CA GLY A 833 -54.75 -0.08 11.48
C GLY A 833 -54.93 1.37 11.01
N LEU A 834 -55.49 2.24 11.86
CA LEU A 834 -55.66 3.67 11.56
C LEU A 834 -54.34 4.46 11.67
N LEU A 835 -53.45 4.05 12.56
CA LEU A 835 -52.10 4.60 12.69
C LEU A 835 -51.24 4.19 11.50
N LEU A 836 -51.40 2.97 10.96
CA LEU A 836 -50.82 2.57 9.68
C LEU A 836 -51.46 3.34 8.51
N ASP A 837 -52.79 3.56 8.50
CA ASP A 837 -53.42 4.41 7.48
C ASP A 837 -52.94 5.88 7.59
N GLU A 838 -52.71 6.44 8.78
CA GLU A 838 -52.16 7.80 8.98
C GLU A 838 -50.64 7.89 8.73
N LEU A 839 -49.86 6.84 9.01
CA LEU A 839 -48.41 6.78 8.71
C LEU A 839 -48.10 6.46 7.25
N PHE A 840 -49.04 5.87 6.52
CA PHE A 840 -48.85 5.46 5.11
C PHE A 840 -49.78 6.19 4.11
N MET A 841 -50.75 7.00 4.56
CA MET A 841 -51.54 7.89 3.71
C MET A 841 -52.05 9.14 4.49
N PRO A 842 -51.46 10.35 4.32
CA PRO A 842 -52.14 11.57 4.73
C PRO A 842 -53.17 11.97 3.65
N ASP A 843 -54.37 11.39 3.74
CA ASP A 843 -55.65 11.89 3.20
C ASP A 843 -55.70 12.23 1.68
N ILE A 844 -55.81 11.22 0.81
CA ILE A 844 -56.48 11.36 -0.50
C ILE A 844 -57.79 10.57 -0.48
N ARG A 845 -58.88 11.25 -0.09
CA ARG A 845 -60.23 10.72 -0.34
C ARG A 845 -60.54 10.79 -1.84
N LEU A 846 -60.36 9.65 -2.51
CA LEU A 846 -60.65 9.35 -3.92
C LEU A 846 -62.15 9.44 -4.33
N GLU A 847 -62.99 10.16 -3.61
CA GLU A 847 -64.42 10.32 -3.96
C GLU A 847 -64.76 11.61 -4.73
N ASN A 848 -63.79 12.47 -5.05
CA ASN A 848 -64.09 13.76 -5.72
C ASN A 848 -63.42 14.06 -7.08
N VAL A 849 -62.68 13.14 -7.70
CA VAL A 849 -62.20 13.33 -9.08
C VAL A 849 -62.22 11.95 -9.75
N ILE A 850 -63.24 11.59 -10.54
CA ILE A 850 -63.31 11.67 -12.01
C ILE A 850 -64.77 11.23 -12.34
N PRO A 851 -65.54 11.88 -13.26
CA PRO A 851 -65.12 12.03 -14.66
C PRO A 851 -65.55 13.31 -15.37
N GLN A 852 -64.63 13.92 -16.13
CA GLN A 852 -64.91 14.33 -17.51
C GLN A 852 -63.57 14.47 -18.27
N ILE A 853 -63.26 13.46 -19.08
CA ILE A 853 -62.52 13.68 -20.33
C ILE A 853 -63.59 14.10 -21.36
N SER A 854 -63.54 15.34 -21.85
CA SER A 854 -63.72 15.64 -23.29
C SER A 854 -63.50 17.12 -23.60
N GLU A 855 -62.79 17.37 -24.71
CA GLU A 855 -62.76 18.61 -25.50
C GLU A 855 -61.83 19.75 -25.02
N ASN A 856 -60.56 19.75 -25.46
CA ASN A 856 -60.16 20.45 -26.69
C ASN A 856 -58.65 20.39 -26.92
N THR A 857 -58.29 19.79 -28.06
CA THR A 857 -57.06 20.04 -28.79
C THR A 857 -57.00 21.49 -29.28
N ALA A 858 -55.98 22.26 -28.91
CA ALA A 858 -55.27 23.20 -29.79
C ALA A 858 -54.12 23.90 -29.05
N ASP A 859 -52.96 23.88 -29.71
CA ASP A 859 -51.82 24.78 -29.57
C ASP A 859 -51.00 24.76 -28.27
N LEU A 860 -49.83 24.12 -28.37
CA LEU A 860 -48.55 24.79 -28.12
C LEU A 860 -47.42 24.00 -28.81
N LYS A 861 -47.08 24.43 -30.04
CA LYS A 861 -45.81 24.13 -30.70
C LYS A 861 -44.86 25.30 -30.45
N VAL A 862 -43.71 24.98 -29.87
CA VAL A 862 -42.32 25.36 -30.23
C VAL A 862 -42.11 26.64 -31.07
N ALA A 863 -41.16 27.47 -30.58
CA ALA A 863 -40.10 28.20 -31.31
C ALA A 863 -40.14 29.75 -31.33
N ASP A 864 -39.05 30.29 -30.79
CA ASP A 864 -38.21 31.38 -31.30
C ASP A 864 -38.32 32.85 -30.80
N ILE A 865 -37.35 33.18 -29.93
CA ILE A 865 -36.30 34.22 -30.02
C ILE A 865 -36.60 35.55 -30.78
N ILE A 866 -36.23 36.67 -30.13
CA ILE A 866 -35.42 37.82 -30.65
C ILE A 866 -35.99 39.22 -30.29
N LEU A 867 -35.21 39.90 -29.44
CA LEU A 867 -34.79 41.32 -29.39
C LEU A 867 -35.80 42.50 -29.47
N ASN A 868 -35.51 43.41 -28.54
CA ASN A 868 -35.32 44.85 -28.70
C ASN A 868 -36.44 45.85 -28.36
N GLU A 869 -36.05 46.71 -27.41
CA GLU A 869 -36.17 48.17 -27.44
C GLU A 869 -37.56 48.82 -27.32
N SER A 870 -37.76 49.35 -26.11
CA SER A 870 -37.94 50.80 -25.87
C SER A 870 -39.25 51.50 -26.28
N THR A 871 -39.62 52.41 -25.38
CA THR A 871 -40.44 53.62 -25.56
C THR A 871 -41.96 53.48 -25.61
N GLN A 872 -42.52 53.81 -24.44
CA GLN A 872 -43.70 54.63 -24.18
C GLN A 872 -44.48 55.27 -25.34
N ALA A 873 -45.80 55.21 -25.14
CA ALA A 873 -46.78 56.30 -25.19
C ALA A 873 -47.44 56.71 -26.53
N GLU A 874 -48.77 56.65 -26.42
CA GLU A 874 -49.80 57.56 -26.95
C GLU A 874 -50.23 57.48 -28.41
N ASN A 875 -51.48 57.01 -28.56
CA ASN A 875 -52.60 57.70 -29.19
C ASN A 875 -52.35 58.62 -30.41
N THR A 876 -53.12 58.27 -31.46
CA THR A 876 -53.49 59.00 -32.69
C THR A 876 -52.50 59.03 -33.84
#